data_AF-A0A7C3GLM9-F1
#
_entry.id   AF-A0A7C3GLM9-F1
#
_cell.length_a   1.000
_cell.length_b   1.000
_cell.length_c   1.000
_cell.angle_alpha   90.00
_cell.angle_beta   90.00
_cell.angle_gamma   90.00
#
_symmetry.space_group_name_H-M   'P 1'
#
loop_
_entity.id
_entity.type
_entity.pdbx_description
1 polymer ?
#
loop_
_entity_poly.entity_id
_entity_poly.type
_entity_poly.pdbx_seq_one_letter_code
_entity_poly.pdbx_strand_id
1 'polypeptide(L)'
;MLDILDNGIVTKDGQVRYLWFELDYNGRRFFRAVALAELTALPITAREDYDLLDKQAAAVRGLYDAKVDFLYLALGIFHPRHIGVVQMYGAAGEGQDAQSAGAEAEARLASVQAILANYPQSQTRPPKREWVAWYVDFVTNQDTRLLAILGYPDPRKTRRGISRDGELPNPTGDDMATEQNEILFRGLTKVREDFVFQVASHRISRERLTRDLMQVARLASIVASRQRGNLGMGFSMSLPIMAAVSQGVSAGKGAGHTDGRGVTDGAQHSWGRGHADQVSHTDSVSDTVGGSRSVSVTRGTGENWQQSVTKTHTETNMAGQTHSETVGGGANVQLDVSAIVAGAKGGFHAERSATDGWNVSHAVSDGTAMTQGHGTSQQTAVTITNTASRSHTEGSANTRGATDSVQEGWGQTHQEARTWSDVRNLTAGQMAGFSMSTGLMPGVNISRSWQAEDDVAIRTTEVLRQLEGIVNQASHEGGFMTTALILTASERGARAAQALTPQAYHGPKIPTPVLTVAPDPQDAEALRNHAVALMPWIAPEESKQDPFAGSLWTKYATMLPPERVAAFTTPGIFEEGTLVAAVPPLPTGLSFYPDMDGEVVLGHQFSPETGDLTTAPVKLSKSRFFHTLFVGDTGWGKSVAAERMVYEVTKHWKVRSVVLDFGAGWRKLLNAPGMAGHVTVYQLWPEAANPLRWNPLQIGKGIPPSIQLDAFTDIFTGVQKLGERRQKKVLRKALRAVYLQTGVLVNDREVRQDPKWGKVQPDEADLVGFPPGTPLGDVPQLTRNLIAWHRSRRSDLSELYAYLERELQEVAYQRRSDFLVNIYEGILERLRHLVEGNAAEMFGAGSDTLDVGDLAAPWGIAVVEGGMFASEELKAFILAWLGWHLYMDMAWYRATQGKAKNMLFLVFEEANKILGGIAGPPDEEATHIRIFSDFAVDSRKHGVRMAFCTQAPHLLGDAIISSCNNWVVGFIKNPKDKELALEAFARSSKGFRDETWRNFLSYQRIGQVMGRFPYSMDRLDQAPIVFQPLILDVPEPSDAEIAAAMNRTFGGNA
;
A
#
# COMPACT_ATOMS: atom_id res chain seq x y z
N MET A 1 -41.60 7.31 25.14
CA MET A 1 -40.39 8.14 25.00
C MET A 1 -39.17 7.24 25.19
N LEU A 2 -37.95 7.74 24.91
CA LEU A 2 -36.70 7.06 25.25
C LEU A 2 -35.99 7.88 26.33
N ASP A 3 -35.85 7.29 27.51
CA ASP A 3 -35.26 7.93 28.67
C ASP A 3 -33.99 7.18 29.07
N ILE A 4 -32.88 7.90 29.25
CA ILE A 4 -31.59 7.34 29.69
C ILE A 4 -31.56 7.41 31.21
N LEU A 5 -31.51 6.26 31.89
CA LEU A 5 -31.55 6.17 33.35
C LEU A 5 -30.16 6.28 33.97
N ASP A 6 -29.17 5.63 33.37
CA ASP A 6 -27.76 5.68 33.74
C ASP A 6 -26.88 5.39 32.51
N ASN A 7 -25.61 5.77 32.51
CA ASN A 7 -24.67 5.47 31.43
C ASN A 7 -23.20 5.49 31.87
N GLY A 8 -22.33 4.87 31.09
CA GLY A 8 -20.90 4.89 31.35
C GLY A 8 -20.02 4.42 30.19
N ILE A 9 -18.71 4.59 30.37
CA ILE A 9 -17.67 4.18 29.41
C ILE A 9 -16.81 3.10 30.06
N VAL A 10 -16.81 1.89 29.49
CA VAL A 10 -15.92 0.81 29.93
C VAL A 10 -14.58 0.94 29.20
N THR A 11 -13.49 0.90 29.98
CA THR A 11 -12.12 0.93 29.47
C THR A 11 -11.32 -0.27 29.95
N LYS A 12 -10.39 -0.75 29.12
CA LYS A 12 -9.42 -1.79 29.48
C LYS A 12 -8.05 -1.35 28.97
N ASP A 13 -7.01 -1.51 29.79
CA ASP A 13 -5.62 -1.18 29.44
C ASP A 13 -5.45 0.26 28.90
N GLY A 14 -6.26 1.20 29.42
CA GLY A 14 -6.34 2.61 29.00
C GLY A 14 -7.18 2.89 27.75
N GLN A 15 -7.63 1.86 27.04
CA GLN A 15 -8.39 1.97 25.79
C GLN A 15 -9.91 1.87 26.04
N VAL A 16 -10.72 2.59 25.27
CA VAL A 16 -12.20 2.47 25.32
C VAL A 16 -12.61 1.14 24.69
N ARG A 17 -13.52 0.40 25.37
CA ARG A 17 -14.08 -0.86 24.88
C ARG A 17 -15.48 -0.66 24.31
N TYR A 18 -16.38 -0.13 25.14
CA TYR A 18 -17.74 0.23 24.77
C TYR A 18 -18.30 1.32 25.69
N LEU A 19 -19.28 2.06 25.19
CA LEU A 19 -20.23 2.81 26.00
C LEU A 19 -21.38 1.88 26.40
N TRP A 20 -22.03 2.12 27.53
CA TRP A 20 -23.29 1.48 27.90
C TRP A 20 -24.30 2.50 28.45
N PHE A 21 -25.57 2.15 28.30
CA PHE A 21 -26.72 2.96 28.71
C PHE A 21 -27.77 2.04 29.33
N GLU A 22 -28.27 2.35 30.52
CA GLU A 22 -29.55 1.81 31.00
C GLU A 22 -30.67 2.67 30.39
N LEU A 23 -31.60 2.03 29.67
CA LEU A 23 -32.64 2.71 28.90
C LEU A 23 -34.02 2.27 29.37
N ASP A 24 -34.94 3.22 29.56
CA ASP A 24 -36.37 2.96 29.60
C ASP A 24 -36.99 3.38 28.26
N TYR A 25 -37.52 2.42 27.50
CA TYR A 25 -38.18 2.68 26.23
C TYR A 25 -39.63 2.24 26.30
N ASN A 26 -40.53 3.21 26.41
CA ASN A 26 -41.98 3.00 26.55
C ASN A 26 -42.36 2.04 27.70
N GLY A 27 -41.64 2.06 28.83
CA GLY A 27 -41.88 1.19 29.99
C GLY A 27 -41.13 -0.15 29.95
N ARG A 28 -40.34 -0.42 28.91
CA ARG A 28 -39.39 -1.55 28.87
C ARG A 28 -38.00 -1.06 29.25
N ARG A 29 -37.48 -1.55 30.37
CA ARG A 29 -36.07 -1.37 30.76
C ARG A 29 -35.17 -2.44 30.17
N PHE A 30 -33.98 -2.02 29.73
CA PHE A 30 -32.92 -2.88 29.21
C PHE A 30 -31.59 -2.10 29.18
N PHE A 31 -30.49 -2.82 29.00
CA PHE A 31 -29.18 -2.21 28.77
C PHE A 31 -28.84 -2.25 27.28
N ARG A 32 -28.33 -1.14 26.75
CA ARG A 32 -27.77 -1.03 25.40
C ARG A 32 -26.29 -0.67 25.51
N ALA A 33 -25.43 -1.38 24.81
CA ALA A 33 -24.01 -1.06 24.73
C ALA A 33 -23.58 -0.83 23.29
N VAL A 34 -22.53 -0.03 23.13
CA VAL A 34 -22.05 0.45 21.83
C VAL A 34 -20.53 0.36 21.79
N ALA A 35 -20.02 -0.50 20.91
CA ALA A 35 -18.61 -0.68 20.66
C ALA A 35 -18.26 -0.01 19.32
N LEU A 36 -17.18 0.78 19.33
CA LEU A 36 -16.74 1.62 18.21
C LEU A 36 -15.26 1.34 17.88
N ALA A 37 -14.88 1.53 16.62
CA ALA A 37 -13.50 1.56 16.15
C ALA A 37 -13.27 2.79 15.24
N GLU A 38 -12.24 3.58 15.53
CA GLU A 38 -11.78 4.70 14.72
C GLU A 38 -11.04 4.18 13.48
N LEU A 39 -11.39 4.65 12.28
CA LEU A 39 -10.67 4.35 11.05
C LEU A 39 -9.48 5.32 10.93
N THR A 40 -8.26 4.79 10.82
CA THR A 40 -7.02 5.58 10.94
C THR A 40 -6.12 5.56 9.72
N ALA A 41 -6.21 4.52 8.88
CA ALA A 41 -5.54 4.49 7.59
C ALA A 41 -6.41 3.76 6.56
N LEU A 42 -6.39 4.29 5.35
CA LEU A 42 -6.94 3.68 4.15
C LEU A 42 -5.85 3.87 3.06
N PRO A 43 -5.34 2.82 2.39
CA PRO A 43 -4.19 3.01 1.50
C PRO A 43 -4.52 3.81 0.24
N ILE A 44 -3.52 4.49 -0.33
CA ILE A 44 -3.65 5.38 -1.50
C ILE A 44 -4.38 4.72 -2.68
N THR A 45 -4.19 3.43 -2.90
CA THR A 45 -4.87 2.67 -3.96
C THR A 45 -6.40 2.72 -3.88
N ALA A 46 -6.97 2.94 -2.69
CA ALA A 46 -8.41 3.17 -2.54
C ALA A 46 -8.89 4.43 -3.29
N ARG A 47 -8.05 5.46 -3.40
CA ARG A 47 -8.39 6.70 -4.15
C ARG A 47 -8.44 6.50 -5.66
N GLU A 48 -7.85 5.42 -6.15
CA GLU A 48 -7.88 4.97 -7.56
C GLU A 48 -8.88 3.82 -7.77
N ASP A 49 -9.55 3.36 -6.70
CA ASP A 49 -10.45 2.21 -6.69
C ASP A 49 -11.89 2.67 -6.91
N TYR A 50 -12.33 2.62 -8.16
CA TYR A 50 -13.67 3.06 -8.60
C TYR A 50 -14.86 2.26 -7.99
N ASP A 51 -14.61 1.31 -7.09
CA ASP A 51 -15.56 0.32 -6.58
C ASP A 51 -15.92 0.51 -5.08
N LEU A 52 -15.37 1.53 -4.37
CA LEU A 52 -15.49 1.69 -2.90
C LEU A 52 -16.93 1.66 -2.34
N LEU A 53 -17.89 2.22 -3.08
CA LEU A 53 -19.31 2.23 -2.72
C LEU A 53 -19.96 0.84 -2.85
N ASP A 54 -19.58 0.07 -3.88
CA ASP A 54 -20.05 -1.31 -4.07
C ASP A 54 -19.42 -2.26 -3.03
N LYS A 55 -18.16 -2.00 -2.64
CA LYS A 55 -17.53 -2.64 -1.48
C LYS A 55 -18.29 -2.34 -0.18
N GLN A 56 -18.70 -1.08 0.05
CA GLN A 56 -19.51 -0.73 1.22
C GLN A 56 -20.92 -1.36 1.16
N ALA A 57 -21.54 -1.46 -0.02
CA ALA A 57 -22.84 -2.11 -0.19
C ALA A 57 -22.77 -3.62 0.13
N ALA A 58 -21.70 -4.30 -0.33
CA ALA A 58 -21.42 -5.69 0.03
C ALA A 58 -21.11 -5.85 1.53
N ALA A 59 -20.34 -4.92 2.11
CA ALA A 59 -20.03 -4.88 3.54
C ALA A 59 -21.29 -4.79 4.42
N VAL A 60 -22.17 -3.81 4.14
CA VAL A 60 -23.41 -3.63 4.91
C VAL A 60 -24.39 -4.80 4.71
N ARG A 61 -24.37 -5.46 3.55
CA ARG A 61 -25.13 -6.71 3.31
C ARG A 61 -24.61 -7.84 4.20
N GLY A 62 -23.28 -7.98 4.32
CA GLY A 62 -22.67 -8.92 5.27
C GLY A 62 -23.08 -8.66 6.72
N LEU A 63 -23.12 -7.39 7.13
CA LEU A 63 -23.57 -6.99 8.48
C LEU A 63 -25.04 -7.34 8.75
N TYR A 64 -25.92 -7.23 7.74
CA TYR A 64 -27.32 -7.64 7.86
C TYR A 64 -27.47 -9.13 8.20
N ASP A 65 -26.82 -10.00 7.43
CA ASP A 65 -26.92 -11.45 7.65
C ASP A 65 -26.14 -11.91 8.90
N ALA A 66 -25.06 -11.20 9.27
CA ALA A 66 -24.36 -11.32 10.56
C ALA A 66 -25.18 -10.80 11.77
N LYS A 67 -26.38 -10.26 11.54
CA LYS A 67 -27.32 -9.74 12.55
C LYS A 67 -26.83 -8.51 13.33
N VAL A 68 -25.93 -7.72 12.75
CA VAL A 68 -25.36 -6.53 13.38
C VAL A 68 -26.30 -5.33 13.25
N ASP A 69 -26.60 -4.66 14.36
CA ASP A 69 -27.13 -3.29 14.36
C ASP A 69 -25.95 -2.32 14.15
N PHE A 70 -25.86 -1.77 12.94
CA PHE A 70 -24.69 -1.07 12.42
C PHE A 70 -24.71 0.42 12.72
N LEU A 71 -23.55 0.96 13.11
CA LEU A 71 -23.34 2.36 13.46
C LEU A 71 -22.17 2.96 12.66
N TYR A 72 -22.33 4.21 12.23
CA TYR A 72 -21.27 5.03 11.66
C TYR A 72 -21.34 6.45 12.24
N LEU A 73 -20.17 7.03 12.50
CA LEU A 73 -19.98 8.37 13.06
C LEU A 73 -18.88 9.10 12.31
N ALA A 74 -19.12 10.36 11.97
CA ALA A 74 -18.10 11.32 11.56
C ALA A 74 -18.19 12.57 12.43
N LEU A 75 -17.13 12.83 13.21
CA LEU A 75 -17.01 13.95 14.14
C LEU A 75 -16.12 15.02 13.50
N GLY A 76 -16.67 16.16 13.11
CA GLY A 76 -15.89 17.33 12.69
C GLY A 76 -15.49 18.15 13.90
N ILE A 77 -14.21 18.10 14.30
CA ILE A 77 -13.69 18.72 15.51
C ILE A 77 -12.71 19.85 15.13
N PHE A 78 -13.18 21.09 15.23
CA PHE A 78 -12.46 22.31 14.88
C PHE A 78 -12.12 23.16 16.11
N HIS A 79 -12.96 23.13 17.15
CA HIS A 79 -12.78 23.88 18.40
C HIS A 79 -12.83 22.96 19.64
N PRO A 80 -12.11 23.32 20.73
CA PRO A 80 -11.14 24.42 20.84
C PRO A 80 -9.80 24.10 20.15
N ARG A 81 -9.58 22.84 19.75
CA ARG A 81 -8.41 22.39 19.01
C ARG A 81 -8.84 21.84 17.66
N HIS A 82 -8.21 22.32 16.60
CA HIS A 82 -8.42 21.78 15.26
C HIS A 82 -7.82 20.37 15.15
N ILE A 83 -8.70 19.37 14.97
CA ILE A 83 -8.38 17.96 14.74
C ILE A 83 -8.84 17.54 13.34
N GLY A 84 -9.91 18.15 12.81
CA GLY A 84 -10.54 17.79 11.55
C GLY A 84 -11.59 16.70 11.75
N VAL A 85 -11.84 15.88 10.72
CA VAL A 85 -12.86 14.82 10.77
C VAL A 85 -12.31 13.50 11.33
N VAL A 86 -12.95 13.00 12.39
CA VAL A 86 -12.71 11.67 12.98
C VAL A 86 -13.82 10.73 12.53
N GLN A 87 -13.49 9.64 11.83
CA GLN A 87 -14.46 8.64 11.38
C GLN A 87 -14.41 7.37 12.24
N MET A 88 -15.57 6.87 12.65
CA MET A 88 -15.72 5.66 13.44
C MET A 88 -16.82 4.75 12.89
N TYR A 89 -16.57 3.45 12.97
CA TYR A 89 -17.51 2.39 12.64
C TYR A 89 -17.83 1.59 13.90
N GLY A 90 -19.04 1.06 14.02
CA GLY A 90 -19.42 0.39 15.25
C GLY A 90 -20.64 -0.50 15.17
N ALA A 91 -20.93 -1.12 16.30
CA ALA A 91 -22.09 -1.96 16.50
C ALA A 91 -22.70 -1.72 17.89
N ALA A 92 -24.03 -1.84 17.96
CA ALA A 92 -24.75 -1.91 19.22
C ALA A 92 -25.08 -3.35 19.61
N GLY A 93 -25.15 -3.63 20.91
CA GLY A 93 -25.70 -4.86 21.51
C GLY A 93 -26.69 -4.54 22.62
N GLU A 94 -27.60 -5.45 22.94
CA GLU A 94 -28.67 -5.24 23.94
C GLU A 94 -28.79 -6.42 24.92
N GLY A 95 -28.89 -6.11 26.21
CA GLY A 95 -28.79 -7.08 27.30
C GLY A 95 -29.70 -6.78 28.49
N GLN A 96 -29.69 -7.70 29.45
CA GLN A 96 -30.37 -7.53 30.75
C GLN A 96 -29.50 -6.77 31.77
N ASP A 97 -28.20 -6.68 31.50
CA ASP A 97 -27.21 -5.93 32.25
C ASP A 97 -26.17 -5.31 31.29
N ALA A 98 -25.35 -4.39 31.78
CA ALA A 98 -24.32 -3.72 30.97
C ALA A 98 -23.24 -4.68 30.43
N GLN A 99 -22.97 -5.80 31.12
CA GLN A 99 -21.92 -6.75 30.72
C GLN A 99 -22.34 -7.64 29.55
N SER A 100 -23.57 -8.14 29.55
CA SER A 100 -24.18 -8.91 28.47
C SER A 100 -24.38 -8.06 27.23
N ALA A 101 -24.89 -6.83 27.38
CA ALA A 101 -24.97 -5.86 26.28
C ALA A 101 -23.58 -5.55 25.70
N GLY A 102 -22.59 -5.29 26.56
CA GLY A 102 -21.21 -5.00 26.16
C GLY A 102 -20.53 -6.14 25.42
N ALA A 103 -20.70 -7.38 25.90
CA ALA A 103 -20.17 -8.57 25.23
C ALA A 103 -20.79 -8.79 23.84
N GLU A 104 -22.10 -8.53 23.68
CA GLU A 104 -22.73 -8.59 22.36
C GLU A 104 -22.22 -7.46 21.43
N ALA A 105 -22.09 -6.23 21.94
CA ALA A 105 -21.57 -5.09 21.18
C ALA A 105 -20.14 -5.34 20.68
N GLU A 106 -19.25 -5.89 21.53
CA GLU A 106 -17.88 -6.26 21.13
C GLU A 106 -17.87 -7.39 20.08
N ALA A 107 -18.69 -8.42 20.24
CA ALA A 107 -18.79 -9.52 19.27
C ALA A 107 -19.31 -9.05 17.89
N ARG A 108 -20.28 -8.11 17.89
CA ARG A 108 -20.78 -7.47 16.68
C ARG A 108 -19.76 -6.49 16.07
N LEU A 109 -18.97 -5.77 16.88
CA LEU A 109 -17.87 -4.91 16.38
C LEU A 109 -16.78 -5.73 15.68
N ALA A 110 -16.43 -6.91 16.19
CA ALA A 110 -15.48 -7.79 15.50
C ALA A 110 -15.95 -8.17 14.08
N SER A 111 -17.28 -8.29 13.87
CA SER A 111 -17.87 -8.50 12.55
C SER A 111 -17.75 -7.26 11.65
N VAL A 112 -17.90 -6.06 12.21
CA VAL A 112 -17.64 -4.78 11.50
C VAL A 112 -16.18 -4.66 11.09
N GLN A 113 -15.23 -4.95 11.98
CA GLN A 113 -13.80 -4.90 11.68
C GLN A 113 -13.39 -5.94 10.62
N ALA A 114 -13.89 -7.18 10.71
CA ALA A 114 -13.65 -8.21 9.70
C ALA A 114 -14.22 -7.82 8.32
N ILE A 115 -15.30 -7.04 8.29
CA ILE A 115 -15.91 -6.56 7.05
C ILE A 115 -15.22 -5.29 6.50
N LEU A 116 -14.63 -4.45 7.35
CA LEU A 116 -13.76 -3.35 6.91
C LEU A 116 -12.47 -3.84 6.26
N ALA A 117 -12.02 -5.07 6.54
CA ALA A 117 -10.88 -5.69 5.85
C ALA A 117 -11.09 -5.90 4.33
N ASN A 118 -12.33 -5.74 3.82
CA ASN A 118 -12.60 -5.63 2.37
C ASN A 118 -11.98 -4.37 1.73
N TYR A 119 -11.57 -3.39 2.54
CA TYR A 119 -10.61 -2.35 2.19
C TYR A 119 -9.21 -2.87 2.57
N PRO A 120 -8.38 -3.31 1.59
CA PRO A 120 -7.10 -3.96 1.88
C PRO A 120 -6.19 -3.08 2.73
N GLN A 121 -5.49 -3.69 3.69
CA GLN A 121 -4.58 -3.02 4.62
C GLN A 121 -5.16 -1.79 5.37
N SER A 122 -6.49 -1.67 5.49
CA SER A 122 -7.13 -0.62 6.29
C SER A 122 -6.85 -0.83 7.78
N GLN A 123 -6.57 0.26 8.51
CA GLN A 123 -6.16 0.19 9.92
C GLN A 123 -7.21 0.86 10.82
N THR A 124 -7.80 0.08 11.72
CA THR A 124 -8.74 0.56 12.76
C THR A 124 -8.12 0.46 14.15
N ARG A 125 -8.55 1.33 15.08
CA ARG A 125 -8.17 1.27 16.51
C ARG A 125 -9.37 1.52 17.43
N PRO A 126 -9.34 1.11 18.70
CA PRO A 126 -10.27 1.60 19.71
C PRO A 126 -10.19 3.14 19.79
N PRO A 127 -11.32 3.86 19.82
CA PRO A 127 -11.32 5.32 19.76
C PRO A 127 -10.68 5.93 21.01
N LYS A 128 -10.05 7.09 20.84
CA LYS A 128 -9.56 7.86 21.98
C LYS A 128 -10.73 8.27 22.89
N ARG A 129 -10.51 8.18 24.21
CA ARG A 129 -11.45 8.70 25.22
C ARG A 129 -11.80 10.18 25.00
N GLU A 130 -10.85 10.97 24.50
CA GLU A 130 -11.02 12.37 24.10
C GLU A 130 -12.14 12.55 23.07
N TRP A 131 -12.18 11.73 22.03
CA TRP A 131 -13.19 11.79 20.96
C TRP A 131 -14.56 11.34 21.46
N VAL A 132 -14.60 10.31 22.29
CA VAL A 132 -15.84 9.77 22.86
C VAL A 132 -16.46 10.76 23.86
N ALA A 133 -15.66 11.41 24.70
CA ALA A 133 -16.12 12.46 25.59
C ALA A 133 -16.65 13.66 24.81
N TRP A 134 -15.88 14.18 23.83
CA TRP A 134 -16.31 15.29 22.97
C TRP A 134 -17.64 14.98 22.25
N TYR A 135 -17.82 13.76 21.74
CA TYR A 135 -19.09 13.34 21.14
C TYR A 135 -20.27 13.40 22.12
N VAL A 136 -20.11 12.87 23.34
CA VAL A 136 -21.19 12.91 24.35
C VAL A 136 -21.48 14.35 24.77
N ASP A 137 -20.46 15.16 25.05
CA ASP A 137 -20.62 16.58 25.41
C ASP A 137 -21.31 17.38 24.29
N PHE A 138 -20.96 17.13 23.03
CA PHE A 138 -21.53 17.81 21.87
C PHE A 138 -22.99 17.41 21.60
N VAL A 139 -23.30 16.11 21.67
CA VAL A 139 -24.66 15.60 21.42
C VAL A 139 -25.60 15.91 22.58
N THR A 140 -25.12 15.98 23.83
CA THR A 140 -25.94 16.37 24.98
C THR A 140 -26.18 17.89 25.07
N ASN A 141 -25.26 18.73 24.59
CA ASN A 141 -25.41 20.19 24.62
C ASN A 141 -26.66 20.66 23.85
N GLN A 142 -27.59 21.31 24.54
CA GLN A 142 -28.86 21.79 23.98
C GLN A 142 -28.70 22.87 22.90
N ASP A 143 -27.60 23.62 22.90
CA ASP A 143 -27.34 24.63 21.85
C ASP A 143 -27.04 24.00 20.48
N THR A 144 -26.62 22.73 20.41
CA THR A 144 -26.31 22.11 19.11
C THR A 144 -27.59 21.88 18.30
N ARG A 145 -27.56 22.33 17.04
CA ARG A 145 -28.67 22.25 16.09
C ARG A 145 -28.72 20.87 15.47
N LEU A 146 -29.71 20.08 15.88
CA LEU A 146 -29.96 18.72 15.42
C LEU A 146 -30.92 18.74 14.21
N LEU A 147 -30.54 18.02 13.15
CA LEU A 147 -31.34 17.80 11.95
C LEU A 147 -31.39 16.30 11.64
N ALA A 148 -32.58 15.77 11.37
CA ALA A 148 -32.75 14.43 10.82
C ALA A 148 -32.66 14.46 9.29
N ILE A 149 -32.04 13.44 8.71
CA ILE A 149 -31.95 13.25 7.25
C ILE A 149 -32.95 12.16 6.87
N LEU A 150 -33.92 12.52 6.01
CA LEU A 150 -35.01 11.66 5.56
C LEU A 150 -34.97 11.46 4.06
N GLY A 151 -35.46 10.30 3.61
CA GLY A 151 -35.53 9.92 2.20
C GLY A 151 -34.42 8.96 1.76
N TYR A 152 -34.50 8.51 0.51
CA TYR A 152 -33.61 7.48 -0.02
C TYR A 152 -32.39 8.11 -0.71
N PRO A 153 -31.16 7.95 -0.22
CA PRO A 153 -29.97 8.46 -0.91
C PRO A 153 -29.78 7.77 -2.27
N ASP A 154 -29.34 8.52 -3.27
CA ASP A 154 -29.00 8.02 -4.61
C ASP A 154 -27.51 7.57 -4.62
N PRO A 155 -27.19 6.26 -4.69
CA PRO A 155 -25.82 5.78 -4.54
C PRO A 155 -24.99 6.07 -5.81
N ARG A 156 -24.05 7.02 -5.71
CA ARG A 156 -23.27 7.50 -6.87
C ARG A 156 -22.10 6.56 -7.17
N LYS A 157 -22.30 5.61 -8.08
CA LYS A 157 -21.26 4.71 -8.59
C LYS A 157 -20.44 5.39 -9.69
N THR A 158 -19.12 5.41 -9.54
CA THR A 158 -18.24 5.87 -10.62
C THR A 158 -18.26 4.87 -11.77
N ARG A 159 -18.36 5.35 -13.01
CA ARG A 159 -18.54 4.48 -14.18
C ARG A 159 -17.20 3.80 -14.51
N ARG A 160 -17.13 2.47 -14.40
CA ARG A 160 -15.92 1.68 -14.68
C ARG A 160 -15.31 2.07 -16.03
N GLY A 161 -14.03 2.47 -16.01
CA GLY A 161 -13.27 2.81 -17.20
C GLY A 161 -13.10 1.60 -18.13
N ILE A 162 -13.03 1.88 -19.44
CA ILE A 162 -12.94 0.90 -20.53
C ILE A 162 -14.16 -0.04 -20.59
N SER A 163 -15.23 0.42 -21.26
CA SER A 163 -16.19 -0.53 -21.86
C SER A 163 -15.47 -1.36 -22.92
N ARG A 164 -15.97 -2.58 -23.17
CA ARG A 164 -15.39 -3.56 -24.08
C ARG A 164 -15.37 -3.12 -25.56
N ASP A 165 -16.06 -2.03 -25.86
CA ASP A 165 -16.30 -1.49 -27.22
C ASP A 165 -15.42 -0.28 -27.57
N GLY A 166 -14.52 0.14 -26.68
CA GLY A 166 -13.44 1.09 -27.02
C GLY A 166 -13.81 2.58 -27.09
N GLU A 167 -14.97 2.99 -26.55
CA GLU A 167 -15.26 4.42 -26.35
C GLU A 167 -14.22 5.09 -25.45
N LEU A 168 -13.75 6.28 -25.86
CA LEU A 168 -12.86 7.11 -25.04
C LEU A 168 -13.62 7.67 -23.82
N PRO A 169 -12.95 7.87 -22.66
CA PRO A 169 -13.55 8.57 -21.51
C PRO A 169 -14.08 9.94 -21.93
N ASN A 170 -15.30 10.26 -21.52
CA ASN A 170 -15.96 11.50 -21.89
C ASN A 170 -15.81 12.52 -20.74
N PRO A 171 -14.94 13.54 -20.86
CA PRO A 171 -14.44 14.33 -19.74
C PRO A 171 -15.49 15.24 -19.07
N THR A 172 -16.73 15.26 -19.55
CA THR A 172 -17.87 15.96 -18.92
C THR A 172 -18.70 15.06 -17.99
N GLY A 173 -18.37 13.77 -17.89
CA GLY A 173 -19.06 12.81 -17.02
C GLY A 173 -18.35 12.51 -15.68
N ASP A 174 -17.03 12.67 -15.63
CA ASP A 174 -16.21 12.13 -14.54
C ASP A 174 -16.15 13.03 -13.29
N ASP A 175 -16.46 14.34 -13.41
CA ASP A 175 -16.48 15.31 -12.29
C ASP A 175 -17.46 14.95 -11.16
N MET A 176 -18.43 14.07 -11.39
CA MET A 176 -19.36 13.59 -10.35
C MET A 176 -18.84 12.41 -9.52
N ALA A 177 -17.58 12.01 -9.69
CA ALA A 177 -16.91 10.95 -8.91
C ALA A 177 -16.42 11.39 -7.50
N THR A 178 -16.78 12.59 -7.02
CA THR A 178 -16.48 13.01 -5.64
C THR A 178 -17.33 12.19 -4.65
N GLU A 179 -16.74 11.65 -3.59
CA GLU A 179 -17.46 10.78 -2.67
C GLU A 179 -18.57 11.55 -1.92
N GLN A 180 -19.72 10.90 -1.71
CA GLN A 180 -20.92 11.58 -1.17
C GLN A 180 -20.68 12.16 0.23
N ASN A 181 -20.00 11.40 1.10
CA ASN A 181 -19.56 11.87 2.42
C ASN A 181 -18.48 12.96 2.34
N GLU A 182 -17.58 12.90 1.35
CA GLU A 182 -16.53 13.91 1.15
C GLU A 182 -17.11 15.28 0.76
N ILE A 183 -18.18 15.34 -0.04
CA ILE A 183 -18.91 16.58 -0.37
C ILE A 183 -19.40 17.27 0.92
N LEU A 184 -20.05 16.51 1.81
CA LEU A 184 -20.56 17.00 3.09
C LEU A 184 -19.41 17.49 4.00
N PHE A 185 -18.37 16.67 4.18
CA PHE A 185 -17.25 16.97 5.07
C PHE A 185 -16.43 18.17 4.58
N ARG A 186 -16.15 18.27 3.28
CA ARG A 186 -15.47 19.44 2.69
C ARG A 186 -16.28 20.72 2.89
N GLY A 187 -17.60 20.66 2.70
CA GLY A 187 -18.48 21.82 2.87
C GLY A 187 -18.53 22.36 4.30
N LEU A 188 -18.68 21.48 5.29
CA LEU A 188 -18.71 21.85 6.71
C LEU A 188 -17.33 22.31 7.22
N THR A 189 -16.26 21.62 6.82
CA THR A 189 -14.88 22.02 7.14
C THR A 189 -14.53 23.39 6.55
N LYS A 190 -15.02 23.70 5.33
CA LYS A 190 -14.80 25.00 4.69
C LYS A 190 -15.41 26.18 5.47
N VAL A 191 -16.44 25.96 6.28
CA VAL A 191 -17.00 26.96 7.20
C VAL A 191 -16.47 26.85 8.64
N ARG A 192 -15.62 25.84 8.93
CA ARG A 192 -15.07 25.49 10.27
C ARG A 192 -16.16 25.28 11.32
N GLU A 193 -17.21 24.59 10.91
CA GLU A 193 -18.33 24.23 11.79
C GLU A 193 -18.01 22.92 12.52
N ASP A 194 -18.05 22.92 13.85
CA ASP A 194 -18.05 21.68 14.63
C ASP A 194 -19.35 20.90 14.36
N PHE A 195 -19.22 19.61 14.03
CA PHE A 195 -20.37 18.79 13.66
C PHE A 195 -20.27 17.32 14.09
N VAL A 196 -21.42 16.67 14.22
CA VAL A 196 -21.55 15.22 14.34
C VAL A 196 -22.50 14.75 13.24
N PHE A 197 -22.00 13.96 12.29
CA PHE A 197 -22.82 13.18 11.37
C PHE A 197 -22.90 11.75 11.90
N GLN A 198 -24.12 11.27 12.12
CA GLN A 198 -24.40 10.02 12.83
C GLN A 198 -25.41 9.18 12.04
N VAL A 199 -25.09 7.91 11.81
CA VAL A 199 -25.96 6.95 11.13
C VAL A 199 -26.13 5.74 12.03
N ALA A 200 -27.34 5.55 12.55
CA ALA A 200 -27.71 4.38 13.35
C ALA A 200 -28.70 3.52 12.55
N SER A 201 -28.35 2.26 12.28
CA SER A 201 -29.11 1.36 11.40
C SER A 201 -29.52 0.08 12.14
N HIS A 202 -30.78 0.01 12.57
CA HIS A 202 -31.34 -1.19 13.23
C HIS A 202 -31.87 -2.18 12.20
N ARG A 203 -31.56 -3.46 12.38
CA ARG A 203 -31.84 -4.49 11.39
C ARG A 203 -33.30 -4.97 11.40
N ILE A 204 -34.03 -4.79 10.29
CA ILE A 204 -35.41 -5.27 10.13
C ILE A 204 -35.39 -6.77 9.77
N SER A 205 -36.27 -7.59 10.37
CA SER A 205 -36.36 -9.02 10.04
C SER A 205 -36.92 -9.25 8.62
N ARG A 206 -36.41 -10.28 7.92
CA ARG A 206 -36.89 -10.64 6.57
C ARG A 206 -38.41 -10.91 6.54
N GLU A 207 -38.97 -11.51 7.59
CA GLU A 207 -40.43 -11.70 7.76
C GLU A 207 -41.22 -10.40 7.76
N ARG A 208 -40.70 -9.35 8.41
CA ARG A 208 -41.31 -8.01 8.39
C ARG A 208 -41.15 -7.38 7.01
N LEU A 209 -39.96 -7.44 6.40
CA LEU A 209 -39.72 -6.90 5.05
C LEU A 209 -40.64 -7.53 3.99
N THR A 210 -40.92 -8.84 4.06
CA THR A 210 -41.89 -9.50 3.17
C THR A 210 -43.33 -9.02 3.41
N ARG A 211 -43.73 -8.80 4.68
CA ARG A 211 -45.04 -8.24 5.03
C ARG A 211 -45.19 -6.80 4.53
N ASP A 212 -44.16 -6.00 4.74
CA ASP A 212 -44.06 -4.60 4.31
C ASP A 212 -44.15 -4.51 2.77
N LEU A 213 -43.45 -5.39 2.05
CA LEU A 213 -43.54 -5.52 0.59
C LEU A 213 -44.98 -5.85 0.14
N MET A 214 -45.65 -6.81 0.77
CA MET A 214 -47.05 -7.15 0.48
C MET A 214 -48.02 -5.99 0.75
N GLN A 215 -47.73 -5.13 1.73
CA GLN A 215 -48.52 -3.94 2.02
C GLN A 215 -48.31 -2.85 0.95
N VAL A 216 -47.06 -2.55 0.58
CA VAL A 216 -46.74 -1.57 -0.46
C VAL A 216 -47.29 -2.02 -1.82
N ALA A 217 -47.10 -3.29 -2.21
CA ALA A 217 -47.63 -3.83 -3.46
C ALA A 217 -49.17 -3.81 -3.52
N ARG A 218 -49.85 -4.03 -2.38
CA ARG A 218 -51.32 -3.89 -2.28
C ARG A 218 -51.76 -2.45 -2.52
N LEU A 219 -51.10 -1.48 -1.90
CA LEU A 219 -51.40 -0.06 -2.09
C LEU A 219 -51.11 0.39 -3.53
N ALA A 220 -49.97 -0.03 -4.10
CA ALA A 220 -49.63 0.20 -5.51
C ALA A 220 -50.71 -0.38 -6.45
N SER A 221 -51.22 -1.57 -6.18
CA SER A 221 -52.29 -2.21 -6.97
C SER A 221 -53.62 -1.46 -6.90
N ILE A 222 -54.02 -0.96 -5.71
CA ILE A 222 -55.27 -0.19 -5.50
C ILE A 222 -55.26 1.16 -6.25
N VAL A 223 -54.08 1.76 -6.45
CA VAL A 223 -53.91 2.97 -7.26
C VAL A 223 -53.79 2.62 -8.75
N ALA A 224 -53.03 1.57 -9.10
CA ALA A 224 -52.87 1.12 -10.48
C ALA A 224 -54.21 0.76 -11.15
N SER A 225 -55.15 0.16 -10.41
CA SER A 225 -56.48 -0.18 -10.93
C SER A 225 -57.36 1.04 -11.28
N ARG A 226 -56.91 2.27 -10.98
CA ARG A 226 -57.62 3.52 -11.32
C ARG A 226 -57.14 4.15 -12.62
N GLN A 227 -56.00 3.73 -13.17
CA GLN A 227 -55.38 4.36 -14.34
C GLN A 227 -56.28 4.38 -15.59
N ARG A 228 -57.20 3.42 -15.72
CA ARG A 228 -58.15 3.32 -16.84
C ARG A 228 -59.54 2.95 -16.33
N GLY A 229 -60.45 3.93 -16.35
CA GLY A 229 -61.84 3.76 -15.93
C GLY A 229 -62.83 4.32 -16.95
N ASN A 230 -64.00 3.70 -17.07
CA ASN A 230 -65.14 4.25 -17.82
C ASN A 230 -65.97 5.09 -16.84
N LEU A 231 -66.22 6.36 -17.17
CA LEU A 231 -66.74 7.33 -16.20
C LEU A 231 -68.23 7.16 -15.86
N GLY A 232 -68.50 6.94 -14.58
CA GLY A 232 -69.77 7.25 -13.90
C GLY A 232 -69.44 8.01 -12.61
N MET A 233 -70.06 9.18 -12.38
CA MET A 233 -69.63 10.12 -11.34
C MET A 233 -70.14 9.74 -9.95
N GLY A 234 -69.30 9.88 -8.90
CA GLY A 234 -69.80 9.83 -7.52
C GLY A 234 -68.79 9.63 -6.39
N PHE A 235 -67.94 10.65 -6.12
CA PHE A 235 -67.44 11.16 -4.81
C PHE A 235 -65.97 11.61 -4.83
N SER A 236 -65.69 12.69 -4.10
CA SER A 236 -64.36 13.27 -3.90
C SER A 236 -63.70 12.74 -2.63
N MET A 237 -62.42 12.37 -2.74
CA MET A 237 -61.52 12.13 -1.61
C MET A 237 -60.18 12.80 -1.88
N SER A 238 -59.89 13.91 -1.21
CA SER A 238 -58.57 14.54 -1.21
C SER A 238 -57.66 13.84 -0.19
N LEU A 239 -56.65 13.12 -0.68
CA LEU A 239 -55.57 12.55 0.12
C LEU A 239 -54.31 13.43 0.00
N PRO A 240 -53.82 14.05 1.09
CA PRO A 240 -52.67 14.94 1.03
C PRO A 240 -51.34 14.15 0.97
N ILE A 241 -50.76 14.03 -0.22
CA ILE A 241 -49.42 13.45 -0.38
C ILE A 241 -48.36 14.52 -0.04
N MET A 242 -47.73 14.39 1.13
CA MET A 242 -46.50 15.08 1.61
C MET A 242 -46.42 16.62 1.62
N ALA A 243 -47.23 17.37 0.87
CA ALA A 243 -47.31 18.84 0.95
C ALA A 243 -47.73 19.34 2.35
N ALA A 244 -48.35 18.46 3.15
CA ALA A 244 -48.71 18.74 4.54
C ALA A 244 -47.50 18.95 5.46
N VAL A 245 -46.30 18.44 5.14
CA VAL A 245 -45.11 18.65 5.98
C VAL A 245 -44.53 20.06 5.78
N SER A 246 -44.51 20.57 4.54
CA SER A 246 -44.05 21.93 4.28
C SER A 246 -45.08 23.00 4.69
N GLN A 247 -46.38 22.74 4.49
CA GLN A 247 -47.43 23.70 4.87
C GLN A 247 -47.85 23.62 6.35
N GLY A 248 -47.81 22.43 6.96
CA GLY A 248 -48.19 22.24 8.38
C GLY A 248 -47.23 22.90 9.37
N VAL A 249 -45.93 22.89 9.07
CA VAL A 249 -44.88 23.50 9.92
C VAL A 249 -44.77 25.02 9.69
N SER A 250 -45.20 25.53 8.53
CA SER A 250 -45.09 26.95 8.16
C SER A 250 -46.12 27.89 8.83
N ALA A 251 -47.06 27.36 9.64
CA ALA A 251 -48.11 28.15 10.30
C ALA A 251 -47.62 28.97 11.54
N GLY A 252 -46.32 28.90 11.88
CA GLY A 252 -45.75 29.46 13.12
C GLY A 252 -44.98 30.78 12.96
N LYS A 253 -45.69 31.92 12.88
CA LYS A 253 -45.16 33.30 12.95
C LYS A 253 -44.13 33.71 11.87
N GLY A 254 -44.57 34.47 10.87
CA GLY A 254 -43.66 35.19 9.97
C GLY A 254 -44.37 35.93 8.83
N ALA A 255 -44.87 37.14 9.08
CA ALA A 255 -45.52 37.96 8.06
C ALA A 255 -44.51 38.61 7.10
N GLY A 256 -43.97 37.82 6.17
CA GLY A 256 -43.13 38.30 5.05
C GLY A 256 -43.98 38.53 3.80
N HIS A 257 -44.01 39.75 3.28
CA HIS A 257 -44.77 40.09 2.07
C HIS A 257 -43.89 39.89 0.82
N THR A 258 -44.17 38.85 0.04
CA THR A 258 -43.57 38.61 -1.28
C THR A 258 -44.61 38.79 -2.38
N ASP A 259 -44.49 39.84 -3.19
CA ASP A 259 -45.29 40.02 -4.40
C ASP A 259 -44.72 39.17 -5.53
N GLY A 260 -45.53 38.24 -6.05
CA GLY A 260 -45.13 37.22 -7.01
C GLY A 260 -46.03 37.25 -8.24
N ARG A 261 -45.82 38.22 -9.13
CA ARG A 261 -46.52 38.32 -10.42
C ARG A 261 -46.13 37.20 -11.38
N GLY A 262 -46.82 36.06 -11.27
CA GLY A 262 -46.79 35.01 -12.29
C GLY A 262 -47.50 35.45 -13.57
N VAL A 263 -46.73 35.80 -14.60
CA VAL A 263 -47.24 35.94 -15.97
C VAL A 263 -47.03 34.60 -16.68
N THR A 264 -48.11 33.82 -16.80
CA THR A 264 -48.14 32.61 -17.63
C THR A 264 -48.41 32.98 -19.08
N ASP A 265 -47.38 32.97 -19.92
CA ASP A 265 -47.53 33.14 -21.37
C ASP A 265 -47.42 31.76 -22.06
N GLY A 266 -48.57 31.22 -22.48
CA GLY A 266 -48.73 29.81 -22.86
C GLY A 266 -49.03 29.62 -24.34
N ALA A 267 -47.99 29.56 -25.17
CA ALA A 267 -48.12 29.37 -26.61
C ALA A 267 -48.30 27.88 -27.00
N GLN A 268 -49.53 27.48 -27.36
CA GLN A 268 -49.76 26.37 -28.29
C GLN A 268 -49.13 26.71 -29.67
N HIS A 269 -48.71 25.79 -30.55
CA HIS A 269 -49.48 24.64 -31.03
C HIS A 269 -48.63 23.58 -31.78
N SER A 270 -49.18 22.36 -31.84
CA SER A 270 -49.46 21.52 -33.03
C SER A 270 -48.45 21.39 -34.18
N TRP A 271 -48.30 20.15 -34.66
CA TRP A 271 -47.64 19.85 -35.94
C TRP A 271 -48.43 20.34 -37.15
N GLY A 272 -47.70 20.85 -38.16
CA GLY A 272 -48.20 21.14 -39.51
C GLY A 272 -47.04 21.31 -40.49
N ARG A 273 -47.19 20.82 -41.73
CA ARG A 273 -46.25 21.11 -42.82
C ARG A 273 -46.66 22.41 -43.51
N GLY A 274 -45.78 23.40 -43.50
CA GLY A 274 -45.94 24.69 -44.20
C GLY A 274 -44.59 25.37 -44.39
N HIS A 275 -44.47 26.24 -45.39
CA HIS A 275 -43.21 26.85 -45.82
C HIS A 275 -43.44 28.34 -46.07
N ALA A 276 -42.81 29.23 -45.28
CA ALA A 276 -42.82 30.69 -45.49
C ALA A 276 -41.74 31.38 -44.62
N ASP A 277 -41.15 32.46 -45.13
CA ASP A 277 -40.27 33.39 -44.40
C ASP A 277 -41.05 34.56 -43.78
N GLN A 278 -40.58 35.09 -42.65
CA GLN A 278 -40.65 36.54 -42.37
C GLN A 278 -39.71 36.99 -41.23
N VAL A 279 -39.43 38.31 -41.18
CA VAL A 279 -38.50 38.98 -40.26
C VAL A 279 -39.24 40.10 -39.52
N SER A 280 -38.88 40.38 -38.26
CA SER A 280 -39.36 41.55 -37.49
C SER A 280 -38.26 42.15 -36.60
N HIS A 281 -38.51 43.33 -36.04
CA HIS A 281 -37.50 44.23 -35.44
C HIS A 281 -38.01 44.81 -34.11
N THR A 282 -37.13 45.03 -33.13
CA THR A 282 -37.51 45.46 -31.76
C THR A 282 -36.48 46.42 -31.14
N ASP A 283 -36.93 47.51 -30.53
CA ASP A 283 -36.12 48.46 -29.73
C ASP A 283 -36.42 48.31 -28.22
N SER A 284 -35.40 48.32 -27.36
CA SER A 284 -35.53 48.48 -25.89
C SER A 284 -34.18 48.80 -25.21
N VAL A 285 -34.20 49.31 -23.96
CA VAL A 285 -33.01 49.81 -23.24
C VAL A 285 -33.02 49.40 -21.75
N SER A 286 -31.93 48.81 -21.24
CA SER A 286 -31.57 48.68 -19.81
C SER A 286 -30.09 48.24 -19.62
N ASP A 287 -29.61 48.02 -18.39
CA ASP A 287 -28.20 48.21 -17.99
C ASP A 287 -27.52 47.02 -17.24
N THR A 288 -26.17 46.97 -17.31
CA THR A 288 -25.08 46.23 -16.58
C THR A 288 -25.38 45.15 -15.49
N VAL A 289 -24.58 44.07 -15.28
CA VAL A 289 -23.39 43.47 -15.94
C VAL A 289 -23.03 42.06 -15.36
N GLY A 290 -22.23 41.24 -16.05
CA GLY A 290 -21.49 40.08 -15.47
C GLY A 290 -21.52 38.78 -16.31
N GLY A 291 -20.40 38.07 -16.50
CA GLY A 291 -20.31 36.98 -17.49
C GLY A 291 -19.42 35.76 -17.16
N SER A 292 -19.56 34.70 -17.95
CA SER A 292 -18.86 33.41 -17.83
C SER A 292 -18.07 33.03 -19.10
N ARG A 293 -17.20 32.01 -19.02
CA ARG A 293 -16.27 31.60 -20.09
C ARG A 293 -16.29 30.09 -20.31
N SER A 294 -16.49 29.66 -21.56
CA SER A 294 -15.99 28.37 -22.07
C SER A 294 -15.74 28.47 -23.59
N VAL A 295 -15.10 27.44 -24.17
CA VAL A 295 -14.58 27.44 -25.55
C VAL A 295 -14.98 26.15 -26.26
N SER A 296 -15.35 26.24 -27.54
CA SER A 296 -15.46 25.10 -28.45
C SER A 296 -14.78 25.42 -29.79
N VAL A 297 -14.06 24.44 -30.36
CA VAL A 297 -13.29 24.53 -31.61
C VAL A 297 -13.78 23.37 -32.50
N THR A 298 -14.54 23.55 -33.58
CA THR A 298 -14.35 24.31 -34.85
C THR A 298 -13.82 23.43 -35.99
N ARG A 299 -14.66 23.26 -37.02
CA ARG A 299 -14.40 23.02 -38.47
C ARG A 299 -15.79 22.78 -39.09
N GLY A 300 -16.35 23.58 -40.02
CA GLY A 300 -15.77 24.55 -40.97
C GLY A 300 -15.79 23.90 -42.37
N THR A 301 -16.45 24.44 -43.40
CA THR A 301 -16.65 25.85 -43.83
C THR A 301 -18.10 26.17 -44.26
N GLY A 302 -18.59 27.41 -44.23
CA GLY A 302 -17.99 28.69 -43.76
C GLY A 302 -18.88 29.92 -44.07
N GLU A 303 -18.48 31.09 -43.53
CA GLU A 303 -18.93 32.48 -43.87
C GLU A 303 -20.42 32.85 -43.64
N ASN A 304 -20.85 33.97 -43.03
CA ASN A 304 -20.26 35.15 -42.33
C ASN A 304 -21.44 35.85 -41.53
N TRP A 305 -21.36 36.88 -40.65
CA TRP A 305 -20.34 37.82 -40.14
C TRP A 305 -20.80 38.53 -38.80
N GLN A 306 -20.01 39.48 -38.29
CA GLN A 306 -20.34 40.69 -37.45
C GLN A 306 -21.47 40.67 -36.37
N GLN A 307 -21.19 40.78 -35.04
CA GLN A 307 -20.99 42.00 -34.17
C GLN A 307 -22.21 42.25 -33.22
N SER A 308 -22.13 42.84 -32.00
CA SER A 308 -21.01 43.38 -31.19
C SER A 308 -21.31 43.49 -29.66
N VAL A 309 -20.39 42.98 -28.81
CA VAL A 309 -19.87 43.46 -27.49
C VAL A 309 -20.76 44.25 -26.48
N THR A 310 -20.70 43.84 -25.19
CA THR A 310 -20.66 44.69 -23.97
C THR A 310 -19.95 43.90 -22.83
N LYS A 311 -18.73 44.24 -22.39
CA LYS A 311 -18.34 45.14 -21.26
C LYS A 311 -18.74 44.62 -19.86
N THR A 312 -17.94 44.68 -18.78
CA THR A 312 -16.65 45.38 -18.51
C THR A 312 -15.82 44.68 -17.44
N HIS A 313 -14.48 44.70 -17.53
CA HIS A 313 -13.62 45.08 -16.40
C HIS A 313 -12.29 45.66 -16.92
N THR A 314 -11.93 46.87 -16.48
CA THR A 314 -10.65 47.55 -16.75
C THR A 314 -9.73 47.47 -15.51
N GLU A 315 -8.43 47.83 -15.53
CA GLU A 315 -7.55 48.37 -16.60
C GLU A 315 -6.18 47.60 -16.55
N THR A 316 -5.01 47.97 -17.09
CA THR A 316 -4.40 49.27 -17.46
C THR A 316 -3.35 49.11 -18.58
N ASN A 317 -2.83 50.22 -19.13
CA ASN A 317 -1.89 50.26 -20.26
C ASN A 317 -0.43 49.95 -19.92
N MET A 318 0.27 49.25 -20.82
CA MET A 318 1.53 49.77 -21.41
C MET A 318 1.92 49.02 -22.70
N ALA A 319 2.73 49.67 -23.55
CA ALA A 319 3.24 49.10 -24.79
C ALA A 319 4.70 48.64 -24.63
N GLY A 320 5.07 47.53 -25.28
CA GLY A 320 6.43 46.97 -25.25
C GLY A 320 6.61 45.94 -26.36
N GLN A 321 7.85 45.75 -26.83
CA GLN A 321 8.18 44.91 -27.97
C GLN A 321 8.59 43.48 -27.58
N THR A 322 8.56 42.59 -28.57
CA THR A 322 8.95 41.19 -28.48
C THR A 322 10.37 40.98 -27.95
N HIS A 323 10.56 39.98 -27.09
CA HIS A 323 11.85 39.30 -26.94
C HIS A 323 11.66 37.80 -27.15
N SER A 324 12.49 37.19 -28.00
CA SER A 324 12.53 35.76 -28.25
C SER A 324 13.83 35.19 -27.71
N GLU A 325 13.79 34.02 -27.08
CA GLU A 325 15.00 33.22 -26.87
C GLU A 325 14.69 31.74 -27.15
N THR A 326 15.71 31.00 -27.57
CA THR A 326 15.58 29.75 -28.33
C THR A 326 16.72 28.82 -27.96
N VAL A 327 16.49 27.49 -27.94
CA VAL A 327 17.33 26.42 -28.52
C VAL A 327 17.05 25.07 -27.83
N GLY A 328 17.01 24.00 -28.64
CA GLY A 328 17.07 22.60 -28.20
C GLY A 328 15.73 21.86 -28.27
N GLY A 329 15.61 20.72 -28.96
CA GLY A 329 16.59 20.05 -29.83
C GLY A 329 16.32 18.56 -29.98
N GLY A 330 15.56 18.14 -31.00
CA GLY A 330 15.29 16.74 -31.28
C GLY A 330 14.34 16.60 -32.47
N ALA A 331 14.73 15.82 -33.48
CA ALA A 331 14.00 15.74 -34.75
C ALA A 331 13.48 14.32 -35.01
N ASN A 332 12.31 14.25 -35.66
CA ASN A 332 11.91 13.09 -36.46
C ASN A 332 11.29 13.64 -37.76
N VAL A 333 12.09 13.63 -38.83
CA VAL A 333 11.66 14.02 -40.18
C VAL A 333 11.52 12.74 -40.99
N GLN A 334 10.28 12.30 -41.23
CA GLN A 334 10.00 11.24 -42.19
C GLN A 334 9.67 11.87 -43.55
N LEU A 335 10.72 12.13 -44.33
CA LEU A 335 10.63 12.64 -45.69
C LEU A 335 10.76 11.45 -46.67
N ASP A 336 9.65 11.07 -47.31
CA ASP A 336 9.66 10.00 -48.31
C ASP A 336 10.14 10.52 -49.67
N VAL A 337 11.42 10.29 -49.98
CA VAL A 337 12.05 10.64 -51.25
C VAL A 337 12.84 9.45 -51.78
N SER A 338 12.34 8.87 -52.86
CA SER A 338 13.00 7.80 -53.61
C SER A 338 14.22 8.32 -54.38
N ALA A 339 15.44 7.89 -54.01
CA ALA A 339 16.50 7.42 -54.94
C ALA A 339 17.89 7.31 -54.27
N ILE A 340 18.38 6.09 -54.04
CA ILE A 340 19.83 5.80 -54.00
C ILE A 340 20.09 4.49 -54.76
N VAL A 341 21.01 4.55 -55.73
CA VAL A 341 21.56 3.38 -56.43
C VAL A 341 23.06 3.29 -56.17
N ALA A 342 23.49 2.30 -55.36
CA ALA A 342 24.85 1.75 -55.37
C ALA A 342 24.93 0.48 -54.50
N GLY A 343 25.76 -0.50 -54.89
CA GLY A 343 26.35 -1.46 -53.94
C GLY A 343 25.83 -2.90 -53.92
N ALA A 344 26.34 -3.72 -54.85
CA ALA A 344 26.61 -5.16 -54.67
C ALA A 344 25.50 -6.16 -54.21
N LYS A 345 24.90 -6.83 -55.21
CA LYS A 345 24.67 -8.29 -55.31
C LYS A 345 24.13 -9.05 -54.07
N GLY A 346 22.91 -9.59 -54.17
CA GLY A 346 22.40 -10.62 -53.25
C GLY A 346 21.34 -11.52 -53.86
N GLY A 347 20.26 -10.94 -54.38
CA GLY A 347 19.19 -11.63 -55.11
C GLY A 347 18.16 -12.33 -54.22
N PHE A 348 16.90 -11.93 -54.35
CA PHE A 348 15.77 -12.81 -54.68
C PHE A 348 14.60 -11.94 -55.20
N HIS A 349 13.50 -12.56 -55.60
CA HIS A 349 12.61 -12.01 -56.64
C HIS A 349 11.68 -10.89 -56.17
N ALA A 350 11.45 -9.92 -57.06
CA ALA A 350 10.29 -9.05 -57.03
C ALA A 350 9.21 -9.60 -57.98
N GLU A 351 8.10 -10.09 -57.43
CA GLU A 351 6.84 -10.22 -58.18
C GLU A 351 5.91 -9.08 -57.81
N ARG A 352 5.12 -8.63 -58.79
CA ARG A 352 4.37 -7.37 -58.74
C ARG A 352 2.87 -7.64 -58.78
N SER A 353 2.29 -7.93 -57.63
CA SER A 353 0.84 -8.14 -57.48
C SER A 353 0.14 -6.86 -56.99
N ALA A 354 -0.60 -6.22 -57.90
CA ALA A 354 -1.69 -5.32 -57.55
C ALA A 354 -2.99 -5.95 -58.06
N THR A 355 -3.84 -6.44 -57.15
CA THR A 355 -5.30 -6.70 -57.29
C THR A 355 -5.83 -7.14 -55.91
N ASP A 356 -7.14 -6.98 -55.66
CA ASP A 356 -7.86 -7.46 -54.48
C ASP A 356 -7.70 -8.98 -54.20
N GLY A 357 -7.38 -9.32 -52.94
CA GLY A 357 -7.88 -10.53 -52.25
C GLY A 357 -7.13 -11.87 -52.37
N TRP A 358 -7.11 -12.62 -51.26
CA TRP A 358 -6.68 -14.04 -51.09
C TRP A 358 -5.14 -14.27 -51.25
N ASN A 359 -4.47 -15.33 -50.74
CA ASN A 359 -4.92 -16.65 -50.26
C ASN A 359 -3.93 -17.40 -49.29
N VAL A 360 -4.46 -18.31 -48.46
CA VAL A 360 -3.94 -19.59 -47.85
C VAL A 360 -2.44 -19.87 -47.51
N SER A 361 -2.23 -20.61 -46.41
CA SER A 361 -1.13 -21.59 -46.21
C SER A 361 -1.54 -22.82 -45.36
N HIS A 362 -0.73 -23.88 -45.32
CA HIS A 362 -0.94 -25.17 -44.60
C HIS A 362 0.38 -25.61 -43.90
N ALA A 363 0.57 -26.74 -43.19
CA ALA A 363 -0.15 -28.00 -42.91
C ALA A 363 0.49 -28.68 -41.65
N VAL A 364 0.09 -29.82 -41.04
CA VAL A 364 -1.08 -30.74 -41.06
C VAL A 364 -1.05 -31.59 -39.75
N SER A 365 -2.09 -32.38 -39.43
CA SER A 365 -2.02 -33.48 -38.44
C SER A 365 -3.05 -34.59 -38.74
N ASP A 366 -2.71 -35.86 -38.48
CA ASP A 366 -3.53 -37.04 -38.80
C ASP A 366 -4.02 -37.74 -37.51
N GLY A 367 -5.16 -38.44 -37.60
CA GLY A 367 -5.82 -39.10 -36.48
C GLY A 367 -7.21 -39.63 -36.86
N THR A 368 -7.32 -40.93 -37.13
CA THR A 368 -8.54 -41.55 -37.65
C THR A 368 -9.43 -42.14 -36.54
N ALA A 369 -10.71 -41.77 -36.55
CA ALA A 369 -11.78 -42.48 -35.85
C ALA A 369 -13.04 -42.47 -36.72
N MET A 370 -13.70 -43.63 -36.88
CA MET A 370 -14.71 -43.86 -37.92
C MET A 370 -15.98 -44.47 -37.31
N THR A 371 -17.12 -43.78 -37.44
CA THR A 371 -18.45 -44.36 -37.21
C THR A 371 -19.46 -43.72 -38.16
N GLN A 372 -20.38 -44.53 -38.67
CA GLN A 372 -21.18 -44.23 -39.85
C GLN A 372 -22.67 -44.16 -39.49
N GLY A 373 -23.33 -43.06 -39.82
CA GLY A 373 -24.78 -42.87 -39.63
C GLY A 373 -25.36 -42.12 -40.84
N HIS A 374 -26.37 -42.69 -41.48
CA HIS A 374 -26.82 -42.26 -42.81
C HIS A 374 -28.27 -41.78 -42.77
N GLY A 375 -28.54 -40.57 -43.30
CA GLY A 375 -29.87 -39.98 -43.37
C GLY A 375 -29.88 -38.84 -44.40
N THR A 376 -30.52 -39.06 -45.54
CA THR A 376 -30.39 -38.20 -46.73
C THR A 376 -31.66 -37.39 -47.00
N SER A 377 -31.51 -36.08 -47.18
CA SER A 377 -32.47 -35.24 -47.90
C SER A 377 -31.70 -34.28 -48.83
N GLN A 378 -31.90 -34.44 -50.13
CA GLN A 378 -31.13 -33.75 -51.18
C GLN A 378 -31.89 -32.50 -51.66
N GLN A 379 -31.23 -31.34 -51.71
CA GLN A 379 -31.85 -30.13 -52.27
C GLN A 379 -30.81 -29.19 -52.91
N THR A 380 -30.90 -29.03 -54.23
CA THR A 380 -30.29 -27.92 -54.97
C THR A 380 -31.27 -27.45 -56.04
N ALA A 381 -31.95 -26.34 -55.79
CA ALA A 381 -32.73 -25.58 -56.77
C ALA A 381 -32.70 -24.11 -56.37
N VAL A 382 -32.48 -23.20 -57.32
CA VAL A 382 -32.25 -21.77 -57.02
C VAL A 382 -33.59 -21.05 -56.84
N THR A 383 -34.05 -20.92 -55.59
CA THR A 383 -35.15 -20.04 -55.13
C THR A 383 -34.97 -19.72 -53.63
N ILE A 384 -35.49 -18.58 -53.17
CA ILE A 384 -35.42 -18.07 -51.78
C ILE A 384 -36.10 -19.04 -50.78
N THR A 385 -35.38 -19.58 -49.79
CA THR A 385 -35.97 -20.34 -48.65
C THR A 385 -35.10 -20.35 -47.38
N ASN A 386 -35.69 -20.67 -46.22
CA ASN A 386 -35.06 -20.78 -44.88
C ASN A 386 -34.67 -22.23 -44.50
N THR A 387 -33.65 -22.42 -43.62
CA THR A 387 -33.72 -23.17 -42.32
C THR A 387 -32.42 -23.88 -41.89
N ALA A 388 -31.95 -23.51 -40.69
CA ALA A 388 -31.08 -24.13 -39.66
C ALA A 388 -30.35 -25.50 -39.83
N SER A 389 -29.21 -25.59 -39.12
CA SER A 389 -28.76 -26.79 -38.37
C SER A 389 -28.42 -26.41 -36.91
N ARG A 390 -28.15 -27.38 -36.01
CA ARG A 390 -28.09 -27.16 -34.54
C ARG A 390 -26.76 -27.58 -33.90
N SER A 391 -26.36 -26.90 -32.82
CA SER A 391 -25.55 -27.48 -31.74
C SER A 391 -26.46 -28.06 -30.64
N HIS A 392 -25.92 -28.92 -29.77
CA HIS A 392 -26.68 -29.59 -28.71
C HIS A 392 -25.91 -29.58 -27.39
N THR A 393 -26.49 -28.97 -26.36
CA THR A 393 -26.06 -29.11 -24.96
C THR A 393 -27.25 -29.67 -24.20
N GLU A 394 -27.09 -30.84 -23.60
CA GLU A 394 -28.19 -31.52 -22.91
C GLU A 394 -28.12 -31.27 -21.39
N GLY A 395 -29.23 -30.80 -20.83
CA GLY A 395 -29.42 -30.66 -19.38
C GLY A 395 -30.86 -31.02 -19.06
N SER A 396 -31.08 -32.14 -18.38
CA SER A 396 -32.42 -32.65 -18.08
C SER A 396 -32.88 -32.23 -16.68
N ALA A 397 -34.05 -31.60 -16.62
CA ALA A 397 -34.76 -31.28 -15.38
C ALA A 397 -36.23 -31.69 -15.55
N ASN A 398 -36.61 -32.81 -14.92
CA ASN A 398 -37.94 -33.41 -15.05
C ASN A 398 -38.83 -33.05 -13.85
N THR A 399 -39.64 -31.99 -14.00
CA THR A 399 -40.63 -31.60 -12.98
C THR A 399 -42.05 -31.75 -13.55
N ARG A 400 -42.72 -32.86 -13.22
CA ARG A 400 -44.14 -33.06 -13.56
C ARG A 400 -45.04 -32.49 -12.47
N GLY A 401 -45.43 -31.22 -12.61
CA GLY A 401 -46.61 -30.66 -11.94
C GLY A 401 -47.77 -30.63 -12.94
N ALA A 402 -48.89 -31.27 -12.62
CA ALA A 402 -50.10 -31.25 -13.46
C ALA A 402 -51.25 -30.63 -12.68
N THR A 403 -51.71 -29.48 -13.15
CA THR A 403 -52.98 -28.85 -12.75
C THR A 403 -53.67 -28.38 -14.01
N ASP A 404 -54.82 -28.97 -14.30
CA ASP A 404 -55.69 -28.62 -15.42
C ASP A 404 -56.64 -27.50 -15.01
N SER A 405 -56.75 -26.45 -15.81
CA SER A 405 -57.61 -25.29 -15.53
C SER A 405 -58.10 -24.64 -16.82
N VAL A 406 -59.04 -25.32 -17.50
CA VAL A 406 -59.85 -24.72 -18.57
C VAL A 406 -60.71 -23.61 -17.98
N GLN A 407 -60.66 -22.41 -18.55
CA GLN A 407 -61.58 -21.32 -18.25
C GLN A 407 -62.25 -20.82 -19.53
N GLU A 408 -63.40 -21.42 -19.88
CA GLU A 408 -64.31 -20.82 -20.86
C GLU A 408 -65.01 -19.59 -20.24
N GLY A 409 -65.11 -18.51 -21.01
CA GLY A 409 -65.86 -17.31 -20.65
C GLY A 409 -66.94 -17.01 -21.69
N TRP A 410 -68.19 -17.43 -21.41
CA TRP A 410 -69.32 -17.16 -22.31
C TRP A 410 -69.83 -15.72 -22.17
N GLY A 411 -69.67 -14.92 -23.22
CA GLY A 411 -70.15 -13.53 -23.28
C GLY A 411 -71.35 -13.35 -24.22
N GLN A 412 -72.57 -13.56 -23.71
CA GLN A 412 -73.78 -13.17 -24.45
C GLN A 412 -74.09 -11.67 -24.25
N THR A 413 -73.85 -10.85 -25.27
CA THR A 413 -74.26 -9.44 -25.29
C THR A 413 -75.74 -9.30 -25.65
N HIS A 414 -76.62 -9.38 -24.65
CA HIS A 414 -78.04 -9.10 -24.83
C HIS A 414 -78.30 -7.59 -24.95
N GLN A 415 -78.48 -7.10 -26.18
CA GLN A 415 -78.69 -5.67 -26.47
C GLN A 415 -80.17 -5.38 -26.78
N GLU A 416 -80.97 -5.09 -25.75
CA GLU A 416 -82.39 -4.71 -25.93
C GLU A 416 -82.53 -3.25 -26.40
N ALA A 417 -82.28 -3.01 -27.68
CA ALA A 417 -82.36 -1.68 -28.29
C ALA A 417 -83.80 -1.21 -28.52
N ARG A 418 -84.46 -0.67 -27.48
CA ARG A 418 -85.78 -0.01 -27.59
C ARG A 418 -85.68 1.39 -28.21
N THR A 419 -85.33 1.46 -29.49
CA THR A 419 -85.20 2.72 -30.24
C THR A 419 -86.56 3.23 -30.73
N TRP A 420 -87.12 4.24 -30.05
CA TRP A 420 -88.25 5.01 -30.60
C TRP A 420 -87.72 6.10 -31.54
N SER A 421 -87.77 5.87 -32.86
CA SER A 421 -87.51 6.91 -33.87
C SER A 421 -88.24 6.58 -35.18
N ASP A 422 -89.31 7.32 -35.47
CA ASP A 422 -90.05 7.22 -36.73
C ASP A 422 -89.33 8.01 -37.85
N VAL A 423 -88.75 7.28 -38.82
CA VAL A 423 -88.43 7.80 -40.15
C VAL A 423 -88.70 6.72 -41.20
N ARG A 424 -89.60 7.01 -42.14
CA ARG A 424 -89.89 6.16 -43.30
C ARG A 424 -88.91 6.43 -44.45
N ASN A 425 -88.35 5.36 -45.03
CA ASN A 425 -88.06 5.16 -46.46
C ASN A 425 -87.51 3.72 -46.63
N LEU A 426 -88.27 2.74 -47.09
CA LEU A 426 -88.78 2.55 -48.47
C LEU A 426 -87.66 2.36 -49.52
N THR A 427 -87.21 1.11 -49.68
CA THR A 427 -87.13 0.37 -50.97
C THR A 427 -86.85 -1.12 -50.65
N ALA A 428 -87.37 -2.04 -51.44
CA ALA A 428 -87.27 -3.49 -51.19
C ALA A 428 -86.18 -4.16 -52.03
N GLY A 429 -85.62 -5.28 -51.54
CA GLY A 429 -84.70 -6.14 -52.29
C GLY A 429 -84.20 -7.32 -51.46
N GLN A 430 -84.69 -8.54 -51.75
CA GLN A 430 -84.12 -9.76 -51.20
C GLN A 430 -82.91 -10.18 -52.05
N MET A 431 -81.78 -10.51 -51.43
CA MET A 431 -80.88 -11.53 -52.00
C MET A 431 -79.98 -12.16 -50.93
N ALA A 432 -79.81 -13.48 -51.02
CA ALA A 432 -78.82 -14.23 -50.26
C ALA A 432 -77.69 -14.65 -51.22
N GLY A 433 -76.45 -14.66 -50.74
CA GLY A 433 -75.28 -15.04 -51.53
C GLY A 433 -74.04 -15.20 -50.65
N PHE A 434 -73.21 -16.19 -50.96
CA PHE A 434 -71.99 -16.53 -50.22
C PHE A 434 -70.74 -15.99 -50.94
N SER A 435 -69.61 -16.01 -50.22
CA SER A 435 -68.23 -15.86 -50.72
C SER A 435 -67.60 -14.46 -50.73
N MET A 436 -66.26 -14.47 -50.80
CA MET A 436 -65.32 -13.45 -50.33
C MET A 436 -64.79 -12.56 -51.46
N SER A 437 -64.47 -11.29 -51.15
CA SER A 437 -63.31 -10.62 -51.75
C SER A 437 -62.86 -9.35 -50.99
N THR A 438 -61.63 -8.93 -51.28
CA THR A 438 -60.82 -7.91 -50.63
C THR A 438 -61.16 -6.47 -51.07
N GLY A 439 -61.05 -5.49 -50.16
CA GLY A 439 -60.57 -4.14 -50.51
C GLY A 439 -61.51 -2.94 -50.36
N LEU A 440 -61.25 -2.14 -49.31
CA LEU A 440 -61.40 -0.67 -49.22
C LEU A 440 -62.59 0.05 -49.89
N MET A 441 -63.50 0.58 -49.06
CA MET A 441 -63.74 2.04 -49.01
C MET A 441 -64.25 2.50 -47.63
N PRO A 442 -64.10 3.79 -47.24
CA PRO A 442 -64.23 4.22 -45.86
C PRO A 442 -65.66 4.62 -45.44
N GLY A 443 -66.10 4.12 -44.29
CA GLY A 443 -67.24 4.67 -43.54
C GLY A 443 -66.75 5.47 -42.33
N VAL A 444 -66.98 6.78 -42.31
CA VAL A 444 -66.62 7.63 -41.15
C VAL A 444 -67.65 7.42 -40.04
N ASN A 445 -67.30 6.61 -39.04
CA ASN A 445 -68.11 6.43 -37.83
C ASN A 445 -67.46 7.17 -36.65
N ILE A 446 -67.98 8.36 -36.32
CA ILE A 446 -67.50 9.15 -35.18
C ILE A 446 -68.23 8.68 -33.91
N SER A 447 -67.80 7.54 -33.36
CA SER A 447 -68.15 7.11 -32.02
C SER A 447 -67.10 7.63 -31.02
N ARG A 448 -67.40 8.74 -30.33
CA ARG A 448 -66.56 9.23 -29.22
C ARG A 448 -66.76 8.38 -27.97
N SER A 449 -65.91 7.38 -27.77
CA SER A 449 -65.63 6.84 -26.43
C SER A 449 -64.63 7.75 -25.72
N TRP A 450 -64.95 8.17 -24.49
CA TRP A 450 -64.03 8.92 -23.64
C TRP A 450 -63.34 7.93 -22.69
N GLN A 451 -62.16 7.43 -23.08
CA GLN A 451 -61.24 6.87 -22.08
C GLN A 451 -60.62 8.05 -21.33
N ALA A 452 -60.95 8.17 -20.05
CA ALA A 452 -60.23 9.04 -19.13
C ALA A 452 -59.04 8.23 -18.58
N GLU A 453 -57.83 8.65 -18.93
CA GLU A 453 -56.62 8.22 -18.23
C GLU A 453 -56.39 9.17 -17.05
N ASP A 454 -56.22 8.61 -15.84
CA ASP A 454 -55.96 9.39 -14.64
C ASP A 454 -54.44 9.57 -14.48
N ASP A 455 -53.91 10.67 -15.02
CA ASP A 455 -52.49 11.05 -14.91
C ASP A 455 -51.99 11.06 -13.46
N VAL A 456 -52.84 11.42 -12.49
CA VAL A 456 -52.48 11.44 -11.07
C VAL A 456 -52.35 10.01 -10.55
N ALA A 457 -53.27 9.10 -10.91
CA ALA A 457 -53.12 7.68 -10.60
C ALA A 457 -51.93 7.04 -11.32
N ILE A 458 -51.62 7.42 -12.56
CA ILE A 458 -50.44 6.95 -13.30
C ILE A 458 -49.16 7.35 -12.56
N ARG A 459 -48.96 8.65 -12.27
CA ARG A 459 -47.76 9.13 -11.55
C ARG A 459 -47.67 8.64 -10.11
N THR A 460 -48.80 8.54 -9.42
CA THR A 460 -48.82 7.96 -8.06
C THR A 460 -48.46 6.46 -8.10
N THR A 461 -48.90 5.72 -9.12
CA THR A 461 -48.48 4.32 -9.31
C THR A 461 -46.99 4.22 -9.61
N GLU A 462 -46.44 5.10 -10.45
CA GLU A 462 -45.01 5.15 -10.79
C GLU A 462 -44.15 5.26 -9.51
N VAL A 463 -44.47 6.21 -8.63
CA VAL A 463 -43.78 6.38 -7.34
C VAL A 463 -44.01 5.16 -6.42
N LEU A 464 -45.23 4.63 -6.32
CA LEU A 464 -45.53 3.46 -5.50
C LEU A 464 -44.79 2.19 -5.97
N ARG A 465 -44.62 2.00 -7.29
CA ARG A 465 -43.84 0.89 -7.86
C ARG A 465 -42.33 1.07 -7.65
N GLN A 466 -41.82 2.30 -7.65
CA GLN A 466 -40.43 2.57 -7.26
C GLN A 466 -40.19 2.25 -5.77
N LEU A 467 -41.13 2.63 -4.89
CA LEU A 467 -41.06 2.26 -3.46
C LEU A 467 -41.16 0.74 -3.25
N GLU A 468 -42.08 0.06 -3.94
CA GLU A 468 -42.18 -1.41 -3.97
C GLU A 468 -40.87 -2.06 -4.41
N GLY A 469 -40.20 -1.50 -5.44
CA GLY A 469 -38.88 -1.94 -5.87
C GLY A 469 -37.81 -1.86 -4.77
N ILE A 470 -37.84 -0.82 -3.93
CA ILE A 470 -36.90 -0.69 -2.79
C ILE A 470 -37.21 -1.72 -1.70
N VAL A 471 -38.48 -1.98 -1.36
CA VAL A 471 -38.79 -3.05 -0.38
C VAL A 471 -38.49 -4.44 -0.96
N ASN A 472 -38.65 -4.62 -2.27
CA ASN A 472 -38.28 -5.87 -2.93
C ASN A 472 -36.76 -6.10 -2.87
N GLN A 473 -35.95 -5.08 -3.19
CA GLN A 473 -34.50 -5.09 -2.95
C GLN A 473 -34.19 -5.42 -1.48
N ALA A 474 -34.85 -4.75 -0.52
CA ALA A 474 -34.62 -4.99 0.90
C ALA A 474 -35.02 -6.40 1.37
N SER A 475 -36.07 -7.01 0.81
CA SER A 475 -36.48 -8.39 1.15
C SER A 475 -35.43 -9.43 0.74
N HIS A 476 -34.77 -9.21 -0.40
CA HIS A 476 -33.71 -10.06 -0.93
C HIS A 476 -32.35 -9.77 -0.27
N GLU A 477 -31.97 -8.50 -0.14
CA GLU A 477 -30.63 -8.07 0.28
C GLU A 477 -30.51 -7.76 1.77
N GLY A 478 -31.64 -7.69 2.48
CA GLY A 478 -31.73 -7.15 3.83
C GLY A 478 -32.16 -5.68 3.84
N GLY A 479 -32.65 -5.20 4.99
CA GLY A 479 -33.13 -3.84 5.17
C GLY A 479 -32.96 -3.36 6.60
N PHE A 480 -32.60 -2.09 6.75
CA PHE A 480 -32.36 -1.44 8.04
C PHE A 480 -33.34 -0.29 8.23
N MET A 481 -33.88 -0.11 9.44
CA MET A 481 -34.52 1.14 9.83
C MET A 481 -33.40 2.08 10.30
N THR A 482 -33.09 3.07 9.47
CA THR A 482 -31.91 3.92 9.63
C THR A 482 -32.31 5.33 10.00
N THR A 483 -31.81 5.80 11.15
CA THR A 483 -31.84 7.21 11.55
C THR A 483 -30.48 7.81 11.21
N ALA A 484 -30.46 8.70 10.23
CA ALA A 484 -29.31 9.54 9.92
C ALA A 484 -29.56 10.94 10.50
N LEU A 485 -28.62 11.43 11.32
CA LEU A 485 -28.67 12.74 11.96
C LEU A 485 -27.43 13.54 11.60
N ILE A 486 -27.60 14.86 11.49
CA ILE A 486 -26.49 15.80 11.53
C ILE A 486 -26.74 16.86 12.61
N LEU A 487 -25.80 16.98 13.53
CA LEU A 487 -25.76 17.99 14.58
C LEU A 487 -24.65 18.99 14.26
N THR A 488 -24.89 20.28 14.49
CA THR A 488 -23.92 21.36 14.27
C THR A 488 -23.92 22.34 15.46
N ALA A 489 -22.79 22.99 15.73
CA ALA A 489 -22.66 23.94 16.85
C ALA A 489 -23.48 25.22 16.67
N SER A 490 -23.85 25.59 15.44
CA SER A 490 -24.42 26.89 15.10
C SER A 490 -25.55 26.85 14.06
N GLU A 491 -26.36 27.90 14.04
CA GLU A 491 -27.34 28.19 12.97
C GLU A 491 -26.71 28.24 11.57
N ARG A 492 -25.45 28.69 11.47
CA ARG A 492 -24.71 28.74 10.20
C ARG A 492 -24.36 27.33 9.74
N GLY A 493 -23.94 26.48 10.65
CA GLY A 493 -23.73 25.06 10.45
C GLY A 493 -25.00 24.35 9.97
N ALA A 494 -26.11 24.56 10.67
CA ALA A 494 -27.39 23.95 10.32
C ALA A 494 -27.81 24.30 8.88
N ARG A 495 -27.69 25.57 8.49
CA ARG A 495 -27.99 26.02 7.12
C ARG A 495 -27.01 25.46 6.08
N ALA A 496 -25.73 25.31 6.42
CA ALA A 496 -24.76 24.65 5.55
C ALA A 496 -25.10 23.15 5.37
N ALA A 497 -25.40 22.44 6.45
CA ALA A 497 -25.85 21.04 6.43
C ALA A 497 -27.14 20.85 5.60
N GLN A 498 -28.12 21.76 5.72
CA GLN A 498 -29.34 21.77 4.93
C GLN A 498 -29.09 21.89 3.41
N ALA A 499 -28.08 22.65 2.99
CA ALA A 499 -27.70 22.80 1.59
C ALA A 499 -26.82 21.64 1.08
N LEU A 500 -25.88 21.17 1.90
CA LEU A 500 -24.91 20.13 1.54
C LEU A 500 -25.53 18.74 1.48
N THR A 501 -26.52 18.44 2.33
CA THR A 501 -27.12 17.09 2.41
C THR A 501 -27.81 16.68 1.10
N PRO A 502 -28.67 17.50 0.46
CA PRO A 502 -29.17 17.18 -0.88
C PRO A 502 -28.05 17.13 -1.92
N GLN A 503 -27.05 18.02 -1.86
CA GLN A 503 -25.93 18.02 -2.81
C GLN A 503 -25.10 16.72 -2.75
N ALA A 504 -24.92 16.16 -1.56
CA ALA A 504 -24.23 14.89 -1.33
C ALA A 504 -25.08 13.67 -1.77
N TYR A 505 -26.34 13.60 -1.33
CA TYR A 505 -27.11 12.35 -1.33
C TYR A 505 -28.36 12.32 -2.22
N HIS A 506 -28.88 13.46 -2.69
CA HIS A 506 -29.99 13.47 -3.64
C HIS A 506 -29.50 13.21 -5.08
N GLY A 507 -30.41 12.77 -5.94
CA GLY A 507 -30.17 12.51 -7.35
C GLY A 507 -31.46 12.18 -8.09
N PRO A 508 -31.42 11.98 -9.42
CA PRO A 508 -32.62 11.92 -10.26
C PRO A 508 -33.33 10.55 -10.27
N LYS A 509 -32.82 9.52 -9.55
CA LYS A 509 -33.30 8.13 -9.64
C LYS A 509 -33.94 7.59 -8.35
N ILE A 510 -34.47 8.46 -7.50
CA ILE A 510 -35.00 8.10 -6.17
C ILE A 510 -36.45 8.54 -5.96
N PRO A 511 -37.32 7.71 -5.34
CA PRO A 511 -38.75 7.96 -5.26
C PRO A 511 -39.16 9.04 -4.25
N THR A 512 -38.26 9.39 -3.34
CA THR A 512 -38.40 10.56 -2.47
C THR A 512 -37.08 11.34 -2.47
N PRO A 513 -37.12 12.69 -2.41
CA PRO A 513 -35.91 13.49 -2.27
C PRO A 513 -35.25 13.25 -0.91
N VAL A 514 -33.93 13.43 -0.83
CA VAL A 514 -33.22 13.49 0.45
C VAL A 514 -33.38 14.89 1.02
N LEU A 515 -33.94 14.99 2.23
CA LEU A 515 -34.24 16.25 2.90
C LEU A 515 -33.73 16.24 4.34
N THR A 516 -33.32 17.42 4.82
CA THR A 516 -33.01 17.69 6.24
C THR A 516 -34.22 18.30 6.93
N VAL A 517 -34.64 17.72 8.05
CA VAL A 517 -35.80 18.13 8.84
C VAL A 517 -35.35 18.41 10.28
N ALA A 518 -35.68 19.58 10.82
CA ALA A 518 -35.50 19.86 12.24
C ALA A 518 -36.54 19.09 13.07
N PRO A 519 -36.20 18.61 14.28
CA PRO A 519 -37.18 17.95 15.15
C PRO A 519 -38.30 18.91 15.56
N ASP A 520 -39.49 18.36 15.80
CA ASP A 520 -40.56 19.12 16.45
C ASP A 520 -40.12 19.48 17.89
N PRO A 521 -40.53 20.64 18.44
CA PRO A 521 -40.13 21.05 19.80
C PRO A 521 -40.51 20.07 20.91
N GLN A 522 -41.44 19.15 20.65
CA GLN A 522 -41.87 18.08 21.57
C GLN A 522 -40.99 16.82 21.49
N ASP A 523 -40.37 16.57 20.33
CA ASP A 523 -39.53 15.39 20.08
C ASP A 523 -38.02 15.69 20.19
N ALA A 524 -37.62 16.96 20.22
CA ALA A 524 -36.22 17.37 20.17
C ALA A 524 -35.35 16.78 21.30
N GLU A 525 -35.89 16.63 22.51
CA GLU A 525 -35.20 15.99 23.64
C GLU A 525 -35.14 14.46 23.48
N ALA A 526 -36.27 13.83 23.11
CA ALA A 526 -36.32 12.39 22.86
C ALA A 526 -35.40 11.96 21.70
N LEU A 527 -35.33 12.74 20.62
CA LEU A 527 -34.45 12.49 19.49
C LEU A 527 -32.97 12.73 19.85
N ARG A 528 -32.69 13.63 20.79
CA ARG A 528 -31.35 13.80 21.38
C ARG A 528 -30.95 12.61 22.25
N ASN A 529 -31.86 12.05 23.05
CA ASN A 529 -31.62 10.78 23.78
C ASN A 529 -31.35 9.62 22.81
N HIS A 530 -32.14 9.51 21.73
CA HIS A 530 -31.89 8.55 20.63
C HIS A 530 -30.51 8.76 19.98
N ALA A 531 -30.07 10.01 19.82
CA ALA A 531 -28.73 10.32 19.34
C ALA A 531 -27.65 9.82 20.32
N VAL A 532 -27.69 10.23 21.59
CA VAL A 532 -26.71 9.84 22.64
C VAL A 532 -26.58 8.33 22.79
N ALA A 533 -27.72 7.61 22.86
CA ALA A 533 -27.75 6.15 23.00
C ALA A 533 -27.45 5.38 21.68
N LEU A 534 -27.13 6.10 20.60
CA LEU A 534 -26.89 5.55 19.25
C LEU A 534 -28.00 4.58 18.82
N MET A 535 -29.25 4.94 19.11
CA MET A 535 -30.44 4.12 18.91
C MET A 535 -31.35 4.77 17.87
N PRO A 536 -31.69 4.12 16.74
CA PRO A 536 -32.55 4.73 15.74
C PRO A 536 -34.00 4.86 16.20
N TRP A 537 -34.74 5.78 15.56
CA TRP A 537 -36.14 6.05 15.85
C TRP A 537 -37.04 4.97 15.22
N ILE A 538 -37.18 3.85 15.92
CA ILE A 538 -37.95 2.68 15.46
C ILE A 538 -39.47 2.84 15.77
N ALA A 539 -39.86 3.82 16.57
CA ALA A 539 -41.26 4.05 16.97
C ALA A 539 -42.16 4.30 15.74
N PRO A 540 -43.14 3.42 15.45
CA PRO A 540 -44.20 3.74 14.51
C PRO A 540 -45.13 4.77 15.17
N GLU A 541 -45.41 5.86 14.47
CA GLU A 541 -46.39 6.85 14.92
C GLU A 541 -47.80 6.32 14.61
N GLU A 542 -48.77 6.44 15.54
CA GLU A 542 -50.20 6.14 15.25
C GLU A 542 -50.85 7.22 14.37
N SER A 543 -50.07 7.79 13.44
CA SER A 543 -50.49 8.81 12.51
C SER A 543 -51.42 8.21 11.45
N LYS A 544 -52.68 8.66 11.47
CA LYS A 544 -53.67 8.36 10.42
C LYS A 544 -53.30 8.94 9.04
N GLN A 545 -52.12 9.57 8.90
CA GLN A 545 -51.63 10.18 7.68
C GLN A 545 -50.51 9.37 6.99
N ASP A 546 -49.87 8.41 7.66
CA ASP A 546 -48.91 7.50 7.01
C ASP A 546 -49.63 6.29 6.40
N PRO A 547 -49.71 6.16 5.06
CA PRO A 547 -50.33 4.99 4.44
C PRO A 547 -49.51 3.70 4.62
N PHE A 548 -48.25 3.78 5.07
CA PHE A 548 -47.36 2.63 5.26
C PHE A 548 -47.22 2.18 6.72
N ALA A 549 -47.88 2.84 7.69
CA ALA A 549 -47.91 2.47 9.10
C ALA A 549 -46.53 2.12 9.72
N GLY A 550 -45.49 2.89 9.38
CA GLY A 550 -44.13 2.69 9.90
C GLY A 550 -43.26 1.67 9.13
N SER A 551 -43.73 1.13 7.99
CA SER A 551 -42.99 0.13 7.21
C SER A 551 -41.87 0.71 6.33
N LEU A 552 -42.08 1.87 5.69
CA LEU A 552 -41.10 2.52 4.81
C LEU A 552 -40.24 3.59 5.50
N TRP A 553 -40.78 4.23 6.53
CA TRP A 553 -40.16 5.29 7.30
C TRP A 553 -40.86 5.42 8.64
N THR A 554 -40.22 6.10 9.59
CA THR A 554 -40.85 6.67 10.78
C THR A 554 -40.67 8.19 10.73
N LYS A 555 -41.06 8.90 11.78
CA LYS A 555 -40.89 10.36 11.85
C LYS A 555 -39.43 10.83 11.68
N TYR A 556 -38.47 10.05 12.15
CA TYR A 556 -37.02 10.37 12.12
C TYR A 556 -36.14 9.18 11.67
N ALA A 557 -36.68 8.26 10.88
CA ALA A 557 -35.91 7.16 10.26
C ALA A 557 -36.47 6.78 8.88
N THR A 558 -35.64 6.24 8.00
CA THR A 558 -36.05 5.68 6.69
C THR A 558 -35.62 4.21 6.62
N MET A 559 -36.44 3.35 6.02
CA MET A 559 -36.07 1.96 5.73
C MET A 559 -35.13 1.93 4.52
N LEU A 560 -33.89 1.44 4.69
CA LEU A 560 -32.86 1.45 3.64
C LEU A 560 -32.30 0.03 3.38
N PRO A 561 -32.19 -0.41 2.11
CA PRO A 561 -31.37 -1.57 1.75
C PRO A 561 -29.85 -1.24 1.88
N PRO A 562 -28.97 -2.26 1.95
CA PRO A 562 -27.53 -2.09 2.17
C PRO A 562 -26.84 -1.05 1.27
N GLU A 563 -27.20 -1.01 -0.01
CA GLU A 563 -26.65 -0.07 -1.01
C GLU A 563 -26.94 1.40 -0.68
N ARG A 564 -28.06 1.69 0.00
CA ARG A 564 -28.45 3.05 0.42
C ARG A 564 -27.90 3.40 1.80
N VAL A 565 -27.74 2.42 2.70
CA VAL A 565 -26.96 2.62 3.94
C VAL A 565 -25.48 2.86 3.61
N ALA A 566 -24.95 2.21 2.59
CA ALA A 566 -23.59 2.41 2.09
C ALA A 566 -23.35 3.85 1.63
N ALA A 567 -24.28 4.46 0.90
CA ALA A 567 -24.17 5.87 0.46
C ALA A 567 -23.95 6.87 1.61
N PHE A 568 -24.42 6.58 2.83
CA PHE A 568 -24.16 7.38 4.04
C PHE A 568 -22.91 6.94 4.84
N THR A 569 -22.36 5.75 4.60
CA THR A 569 -21.36 5.12 5.50
C THR A 569 -20.05 4.70 4.83
N THR A 570 -19.91 4.86 3.51
CA THR A 570 -18.62 4.73 2.81
C THR A 570 -17.58 5.66 3.46
N PRO A 571 -16.33 5.22 3.70
CA PRO A 571 -15.29 6.09 4.23
C PRO A 571 -15.11 7.33 3.36
N GLY A 572 -15.17 8.53 3.93
CA GLY A 572 -14.85 9.75 3.18
C GLY A 572 -13.34 9.99 3.19
N ILE A 573 -12.69 10.02 2.02
CA ILE A 573 -11.23 10.13 1.86
C ILE A 573 -10.76 11.59 2.02
N PHE A 574 -10.98 12.12 3.22
CA PHE A 574 -10.73 13.52 3.60
C PHE A 574 -9.52 13.65 4.53
N GLU A 575 -8.45 14.31 4.06
CA GLU A 575 -7.14 14.39 4.74
C GLU A 575 -7.11 15.34 5.95
N GLU A 576 -8.06 16.26 6.07
CA GLU A 576 -8.14 17.20 7.20
C GLU A 576 -8.93 16.50 8.33
N GLY A 577 -8.27 15.51 8.96
CA GLY A 577 -8.85 14.60 9.94
C GLY A 577 -7.86 13.59 10.54
N THR A 578 -8.35 12.58 11.26
CA THR A 578 -7.49 11.52 11.84
C THR A 578 -7.29 10.30 10.93
N LEU A 579 -8.00 10.25 9.80
CA LEU A 579 -7.82 9.25 8.75
C LEU A 579 -6.65 9.65 7.85
N VAL A 580 -5.57 8.88 7.86
CA VAL A 580 -4.47 9.05 6.89
C VAL A 580 -4.81 8.26 5.63
N ALA A 581 -5.32 8.94 4.60
CA ALA A 581 -5.55 8.34 3.29
C ALA A 581 -4.28 8.30 2.41
N ALA A 582 -3.29 9.11 2.75
CA ALA A 582 -2.00 9.19 2.06
C ALA A 582 -0.97 8.10 2.48
N VAL A 583 -1.41 6.91 2.91
CA VAL A 583 -0.50 5.78 3.23
C VAL A 583 -0.26 4.91 2.00
N PRO A 584 0.98 4.74 1.50
CA PRO A 584 1.28 3.75 0.47
C PRO A 584 1.08 2.33 1.03
N PRO A 585 0.36 1.43 0.33
CA PRO A 585 0.23 0.04 0.75
C PRO A 585 1.56 -0.71 0.67
N LEU A 586 1.65 -1.86 1.35
CA LEU A 586 2.70 -2.84 1.10
C LEU A 586 2.68 -3.22 -0.39
N PRO A 587 3.85 -3.30 -1.06
CA PRO A 587 3.91 -3.56 -2.50
C PRO A 587 3.24 -4.86 -2.95
N THR A 588 2.53 -4.80 -4.09
CA THR A 588 1.86 -5.94 -4.69
C THR A 588 2.87 -6.98 -5.18
N GLY A 589 2.60 -8.26 -4.89
CA GLY A 589 3.52 -9.36 -5.21
C GLY A 589 4.63 -9.58 -4.17
N LEU A 590 4.40 -9.18 -2.91
CA LEU A 590 5.09 -9.75 -1.75
C LEU A 590 4.58 -11.17 -1.47
N SER A 591 5.41 -11.99 -0.83
CA SER A 591 5.01 -13.32 -0.35
C SER A 591 4.81 -13.37 1.15
N PHE A 592 4.12 -14.41 1.60
CA PHE A 592 3.91 -14.76 3.01
C PHE A 592 4.09 -16.27 3.14
N TYR A 593 5.03 -16.70 3.99
CA TYR A 593 5.42 -18.09 4.15
C TYR A 593 5.09 -18.56 5.57
N PRO A 594 3.88 -19.11 5.83
CA PRO A 594 3.41 -19.38 7.20
C PRO A 594 4.30 -20.35 7.98
N ASP A 595 4.94 -21.31 7.29
CA ASP A 595 5.93 -22.21 7.86
C ASP A 595 7.20 -22.24 7.00
N MET A 596 8.19 -21.41 7.34
CA MET A 596 9.50 -21.40 6.68
C MET A 596 10.40 -22.52 7.24
N ASP A 597 11.19 -23.16 6.37
CA ASP A 597 12.21 -24.14 6.77
C ASP A 597 13.33 -23.51 7.62
N GLY A 598 13.67 -24.18 8.73
CA GLY A 598 14.87 -23.88 9.54
C GLY A 598 14.61 -23.79 11.04
N GLU A 599 15.70 -23.72 11.80
CA GLU A 599 15.70 -23.65 13.26
C GLU A 599 16.10 -22.28 13.82
N VAL A 600 16.72 -21.41 13.01
CA VAL A 600 17.12 -20.04 13.38
C VAL A 600 15.96 -19.08 13.11
N VAL A 601 15.47 -18.38 14.13
CA VAL A 601 14.30 -17.47 14.01
C VAL A 601 14.75 -16.01 13.99
N LEU A 602 14.62 -15.36 12.83
CA LEU A 602 15.09 -13.98 12.59
C LEU A 602 14.07 -12.91 12.99
N GLY A 603 12.77 -13.23 12.95
CA GLY A 603 11.71 -12.23 13.02
C GLY A 603 10.31 -12.82 12.83
N HIS A 604 9.30 -11.95 12.70
CA HIS A 604 7.92 -12.31 12.39
C HIS A 604 7.42 -11.55 11.14
N GLN A 605 6.64 -12.22 10.29
CA GLN A 605 6.19 -11.70 9.00
C GLN A 605 5.00 -10.75 9.13
N PHE A 606 4.98 -9.70 8.30
CA PHE A 606 3.78 -8.89 8.07
C PHE A 606 2.89 -9.57 7.02
N SER A 607 1.58 -9.51 7.21
CA SER A 607 0.58 -9.94 6.23
C SER A 607 0.57 -8.99 5.02
N PRO A 608 0.73 -9.44 3.77
CA PRO A 608 0.61 -8.57 2.59
C PRO A 608 -0.82 -8.09 2.36
N GLU A 609 -1.83 -8.80 2.87
CA GLU A 609 -3.25 -8.48 2.68
C GLU A 609 -3.77 -7.46 3.72
N THR A 610 -3.35 -7.57 4.98
CA THR A 610 -3.82 -6.71 6.08
C THR A 610 -2.79 -5.68 6.56
N GLY A 611 -1.52 -5.86 6.23
CA GLY A 611 -0.43 -5.00 6.72
C GLY A 611 -0.06 -5.21 8.19
N ASP A 612 -0.72 -6.15 8.90
CA ASP A 612 -0.46 -6.44 10.31
C ASP A 612 0.74 -7.35 10.52
N LEU A 613 1.37 -7.23 11.69
CA LEU A 613 2.39 -8.18 12.13
C LEU A 613 1.71 -9.48 12.59
N THR A 614 2.12 -10.61 12.00
CA THR A 614 1.59 -11.94 12.33
C THR A 614 2.51 -12.68 13.30
N THR A 615 2.09 -13.86 13.76
CA THR A 615 2.96 -14.80 14.52
C THR A 615 3.79 -15.72 13.61
N ALA A 616 3.70 -15.60 12.27
CA ALA A 616 4.45 -16.46 11.35
C ALA A 616 5.95 -16.11 11.38
N PRO A 617 6.84 -17.02 11.82
CA PRO A 617 8.26 -16.71 11.98
C PRO A 617 8.98 -16.63 10.63
N VAL A 618 9.93 -15.71 10.53
CA VAL A 618 10.98 -15.78 9.49
C VAL A 618 12.06 -16.72 9.99
N LYS A 619 12.13 -17.91 9.40
CA LYS A 619 13.15 -18.91 9.73
C LYS A 619 14.26 -18.95 8.68
N LEU A 620 15.47 -19.30 9.11
CA LEU A 620 16.61 -19.55 8.24
C LEU A 620 17.13 -20.97 8.48
N SER A 621 17.15 -21.80 7.44
CA SER A 621 17.78 -23.12 7.46
C SER A 621 19.26 -23.04 7.11
N LYS A 622 20.05 -24.00 7.60
CA LYS A 622 21.52 -24.03 7.40
C LYS A 622 21.94 -24.11 5.92
N SER A 623 21.08 -24.61 5.04
CA SER A 623 21.25 -24.59 3.59
C SER A 623 21.09 -23.19 2.99
N ARG A 624 20.17 -22.37 3.53
CA ARG A 624 19.94 -20.96 3.12
C ARG A 624 20.93 -19.97 3.74
N PHE A 625 21.89 -20.42 4.56
CA PHE A 625 22.92 -19.56 5.13
C PHE A 625 24.01 -19.20 4.10
N PHE A 626 23.92 -17.96 3.58
CA PHE A 626 24.78 -17.36 2.54
C PHE A 626 25.35 -16.02 3.04
N HIS A 627 26.14 -15.33 2.20
CA HIS A 627 26.46 -13.93 2.46
C HIS A 627 25.18 -13.10 2.48
N THR A 628 25.07 -12.23 3.48
CA THR A 628 23.85 -11.46 3.76
C THR A 628 24.16 -9.98 3.79
N LEU A 629 23.46 -9.20 2.97
CA LEU A 629 23.57 -7.74 3.00
C LEU A 629 22.48 -7.15 3.91
N PHE A 630 22.89 -6.38 4.91
CA PHE A 630 22.00 -5.66 5.82
C PHE A 630 22.06 -4.17 5.50
N VAL A 631 21.01 -3.67 4.84
CA VAL A 631 20.92 -2.30 4.34
C VAL A 631 19.94 -1.49 5.16
N GLY A 632 20.31 -0.27 5.55
CA GLY A 632 19.36 0.68 6.11
C GLY A 632 20.02 1.92 6.71
N ASP A 633 19.26 3.01 6.75
CA ASP A 633 19.63 4.23 7.47
C ASP A 633 19.73 3.99 8.98
N THR A 634 20.26 4.95 9.73
CA THR A 634 20.47 4.84 11.18
C THR A 634 19.14 4.77 11.94
N GLY A 635 19.00 3.81 12.86
CA GLY A 635 17.77 3.53 13.62
C GLY A 635 16.77 2.58 12.95
N TRP A 636 16.91 2.25 11.67
CA TRP A 636 15.91 1.49 10.90
C TRP A 636 16.06 -0.05 10.96
N GLY A 637 16.69 -0.57 12.03
CA GLY A 637 16.74 -2.01 12.30
C GLY A 637 17.83 -2.83 11.59
N LYS A 638 18.73 -2.21 10.79
CA LYS A 638 19.82 -2.94 10.10
C LYS A 638 20.65 -3.80 11.06
N SER A 639 21.15 -3.21 12.15
CA SER A 639 21.97 -3.88 13.15
C SER A 639 21.17 -4.91 13.94
N VAL A 640 19.91 -4.62 14.29
CA VAL A 640 19.00 -5.56 14.98
C VAL A 640 18.85 -6.86 14.19
N ALA A 641 18.62 -6.77 12.88
CA ALA A 641 18.50 -7.95 12.02
C ALA A 641 19.82 -8.74 11.89
N ALA A 642 20.96 -8.03 11.87
CA ALA A 642 22.29 -8.66 11.82
C ALA A 642 22.66 -9.34 13.16
N GLU A 643 22.49 -8.65 14.29
CA GLU A 643 22.67 -9.15 15.65
C GLU A 643 21.82 -10.40 15.90
N ARG A 644 20.54 -10.34 15.53
CA ARG A 644 19.60 -11.44 15.67
C ARG A 644 20.02 -12.66 14.86
N MET A 645 20.49 -12.47 13.62
CA MET A 645 21.06 -13.56 12.83
C MET A 645 22.31 -14.13 13.50
N VAL A 646 23.29 -13.30 13.88
CA VAL A 646 24.56 -13.70 14.50
C VAL A 646 24.36 -14.53 15.77
N TYR A 647 23.51 -14.06 16.67
CA TYR A 647 23.17 -14.76 17.92
C TYR A 647 22.56 -16.13 17.64
N GLU A 648 21.52 -16.21 16.80
CA GLU A 648 20.83 -17.46 16.51
C GLU A 648 21.71 -18.47 15.77
N VAL A 649 22.42 -18.07 14.70
CA VAL A 649 23.30 -18.99 13.94
C VAL A 649 24.45 -19.51 14.80
N THR A 650 25.01 -18.67 15.69
CA THR A 650 26.05 -19.10 16.63
C THR A 650 25.50 -20.09 17.65
N LYS A 651 24.34 -19.77 18.24
CA LYS A 651 23.68 -20.57 19.27
C LYS A 651 23.26 -21.95 18.76
N HIS A 652 22.64 -22.02 17.57
CA HIS A 652 22.12 -23.25 16.99
C HIS A 652 23.16 -24.06 16.23
N TRP A 653 23.96 -23.44 15.35
CA TRP A 653 24.86 -24.16 14.45
C TRP A 653 26.31 -24.29 14.94
N LYS A 654 26.64 -23.67 16.08
CA LYS A 654 27.99 -23.64 16.67
C LYS A 654 29.05 -23.14 15.67
N VAL A 655 28.69 -22.10 14.92
CA VAL A 655 29.64 -21.35 14.10
C VAL A 655 30.56 -20.50 14.99
N ARG A 656 31.68 -20.03 14.43
CA ARG A 656 32.44 -18.92 15.03
C ARG A 656 32.01 -17.64 14.32
N SER A 657 31.30 -16.77 15.03
CA SER A 657 31.02 -15.42 14.53
C SER A 657 32.12 -14.48 15.00
N VAL A 658 32.65 -13.65 14.09
CA VAL A 658 33.55 -12.56 14.42
C VAL A 658 32.95 -11.28 13.88
N VAL A 659 32.63 -10.36 14.77
CA VAL A 659 32.01 -9.07 14.49
C VAL A 659 33.09 -8.01 14.53
N LEU A 660 33.23 -7.30 13.42
CA LEU A 660 34.12 -6.17 13.23
C LEU A 660 33.25 -4.91 13.36
N ASP A 661 33.08 -4.46 14.60
CA ASP A 661 32.18 -3.36 15.00
C ASP A 661 32.93 -2.02 14.90
N PHE A 662 32.52 -1.17 13.97
CA PHE A 662 33.13 0.16 13.78
C PHE A 662 32.72 1.14 14.89
N GLY A 663 31.61 0.86 15.57
CA GLY A 663 31.16 1.52 16.80
C GLY A 663 31.46 0.67 18.03
N ALA A 664 30.45 0.52 18.89
CA ALA A 664 30.47 -0.30 20.11
C ALA A 664 29.07 -0.87 20.44
N GLY A 665 28.23 -1.09 19.42
CA GLY A 665 26.82 -1.50 19.60
C GLY A 665 26.64 -2.98 19.88
N TRP A 666 27.67 -3.80 19.65
CA TRP A 666 27.58 -5.26 19.68
C TRP A 666 28.00 -5.88 21.03
N ARG A 667 28.61 -5.13 21.95
CA ARG A 667 29.05 -5.61 23.29
C ARG A 667 27.94 -6.27 24.12
N LYS A 668 26.68 -5.84 23.96
CA LYS A 668 25.50 -6.43 24.63
C LYS A 668 25.33 -7.93 24.40
N LEU A 669 25.91 -8.48 23.33
CA LEU A 669 25.91 -9.92 23.07
C LEU A 669 26.61 -10.74 24.15
N LEU A 670 27.48 -10.15 24.98
CA LEU A 670 28.07 -10.81 26.15
C LEU A 670 26.98 -11.35 27.11
N ASN A 671 25.85 -10.64 27.20
CA ASN A 671 24.71 -10.97 28.05
C ASN A 671 23.62 -11.80 27.29
N ALA A 672 23.91 -12.31 26.10
CA ALA A 672 22.92 -13.02 25.28
C ALA A 672 22.51 -14.40 25.88
N PRO A 673 21.20 -14.76 25.91
CA PRO A 673 20.74 -15.96 26.61
C PRO A 673 21.29 -17.27 26.02
N GLY A 674 22.06 -18.01 26.84
CA GLY A 674 22.70 -19.26 26.43
C GLY A 674 24.03 -19.10 25.68
N MET A 675 24.64 -17.91 25.73
CA MET A 675 25.95 -17.61 25.15
C MET A 675 27.04 -17.34 26.20
N ALA A 676 26.75 -17.49 27.49
CA ALA A 676 27.72 -17.33 28.58
C ALA A 676 28.96 -18.23 28.37
N GLY A 677 30.16 -17.65 28.52
CA GLY A 677 31.43 -18.33 28.23
C GLY A 677 31.77 -18.51 26.74
N HIS A 678 30.87 -18.11 25.83
CA HIS A 678 31.01 -18.23 24.37
C HIS A 678 30.96 -16.87 23.66
N VAL A 679 31.20 -15.78 24.40
CA VAL A 679 31.36 -14.42 23.84
C VAL A 679 32.63 -13.79 24.39
N THR A 680 33.41 -13.20 23.49
CA THR A 680 34.64 -12.46 23.79
C THR A 680 34.47 -11.05 23.22
N VAL A 681 34.82 -10.01 23.97
CA VAL A 681 34.82 -8.62 23.48
C VAL A 681 36.25 -8.11 23.52
N TYR A 682 36.77 -7.63 22.39
CA TYR A 682 38.06 -6.96 22.25
C TYR A 682 37.83 -5.51 21.85
N GLN A 683 38.65 -4.61 22.36
CA GLN A 683 38.40 -3.17 22.32
C GLN A 683 39.61 -2.46 21.70
N LEU A 684 39.40 -1.51 20.79
CA LEU A 684 40.49 -0.84 20.04
C LEU A 684 41.06 0.42 20.75
N TRP A 685 41.18 0.38 22.08
CA TRP A 685 41.91 1.38 22.89
C TRP A 685 42.60 0.70 24.09
N PRO A 686 43.73 1.24 24.63
CA PRO A 686 44.54 0.52 25.63
C PRO A 686 43.91 0.43 27.01
N GLU A 687 43.24 1.50 27.46
CA GLU A 687 42.62 1.64 28.79
C GLU A 687 41.33 0.81 28.95
N ALA A 688 41.07 -0.11 28.02
CA ALA A 688 39.85 -0.89 27.95
C ALA A 688 39.87 -2.10 28.91
N ALA A 689 38.70 -2.73 29.12
CA ALA A 689 38.60 -3.97 29.90
C ALA A 689 39.30 -5.17 29.24
N ASN A 690 39.39 -5.18 27.91
CA ASN A 690 40.14 -6.17 27.14
C ASN A 690 40.68 -5.56 25.82
N PRO A 691 41.82 -4.85 25.86
CA PRO A 691 42.40 -4.21 24.67
C PRO A 691 42.87 -5.24 23.64
N LEU A 692 42.66 -4.97 22.34
CA LEU A 692 43.20 -5.82 21.27
C LEU A 692 44.70 -5.60 21.09
N ARG A 693 45.51 -6.38 21.82
CA ARG A 693 46.97 -6.43 21.65
C ARG A 693 47.35 -7.32 20.46
N TRP A 694 47.75 -6.75 19.33
CA TRP A 694 48.09 -7.49 18.10
C TRP A 694 49.08 -6.72 17.24
N ASN A 695 50.18 -7.33 16.79
CA ASN A 695 51.10 -6.73 15.81
C ASN A 695 50.60 -6.95 14.37
N PRO A 696 50.20 -5.88 13.61
CA PRO A 696 49.67 -6.01 12.26
C PRO A 696 50.68 -6.48 11.20
N LEU A 697 51.98 -6.42 11.48
CA LEU A 697 53.04 -6.95 10.61
C LEU A 697 53.44 -8.40 10.95
N GLN A 698 52.88 -9.00 12.00
CA GLN A 698 53.11 -10.41 12.28
C GLN A 698 52.45 -11.26 11.17
N ILE A 699 53.25 -12.09 10.49
CA ILE A 699 52.78 -13.03 9.48
C ILE A 699 51.94 -14.10 10.15
N GLY A 700 50.71 -14.34 9.69
CA GLY A 700 49.84 -15.40 10.25
C GLY A 700 50.44 -16.80 10.04
N LYS A 701 50.28 -17.73 11.01
CA LYS A 701 50.97 -19.05 11.06
C LYS A 701 51.07 -19.79 9.71
N GLY A 702 50.00 -19.75 8.92
CA GLY A 702 49.92 -20.41 7.62
C GLY A 702 50.28 -19.56 6.40
N ILE A 703 50.23 -18.22 6.52
CA ILE A 703 50.21 -17.29 5.39
C ILE A 703 51.61 -17.15 4.79
N PRO A 704 51.82 -17.35 3.47
CA PRO A 704 53.10 -17.08 2.83
C PRO A 704 53.47 -15.59 2.95
N PRO A 705 54.66 -15.21 3.46
CA PRO A 705 55.01 -13.82 3.77
C PRO A 705 54.88 -12.84 2.60
N SER A 706 55.14 -13.30 1.37
CA SER A 706 54.98 -12.48 0.16
C SER A 706 53.52 -12.11 -0.11
N ILE A 707 52.58 -13.01 0.15
CA ILE A 707 51.14 -12.76 -0.05
C ILE A 707 50.65 -11.74 0.98
N GLN A 708 51.10 -11.83 2.23
CA GLN A 708 50.76 -10.84 3.26
C GLN A 708 51.44 -9.49 3.00
N LEU A 709 52.69 -9.45 2.52
CA LEU A 709 53.36 -8.20 2.13
C LEU A 709 52.60 -7.49 0.99
N ASP A 710 52.17 -8.22 -0.04
CA ASP A 710 51.39 -7.64 -1.13
C ASP A 710 50.02 -7.17 -0.61
N ALA A 711 49.27 -8.04 0.08
CA ALA A 711 47.94 -7.71 0.60
C ALA A 711 47.92 -6.57 1.63
N PHE A 712 48.94 -6.44 2.49
CA PHE A 712 49.08 -5.31 3.40
C PHE A 712 49.16 -4.01 2.61
N THR A 713 50.00 -3.97 1.56
CA THR A 713 50.16 -2.77 0.74
C THR A 713 48.91 -2.46 -0.07
N ASP A 714 48.16 -3.47 -0.53
CA ASP A 714 46.88 -3.30 -1.20
C ASP A 714 45.78 -2.76 -0.28
N ILE A 715 45.60 -3.35 0.91
CA ILE A 715 44.55 -2.95 1.86
C ILE A 715 44.88 -1.60 2.50
N PHE A 716 46.11 -1.38 2.96
CA PHE A 716 46.49 -0.11 3.56
C PHE A 716 46.38 1.06 2.57
N THR A 717 46.81 0.87 1.31
CA THR A 717 46.68 1.95 0.31
C THR A 717 45.24 2.19 -0.14
N GLY A 718 44.40 1.15 -0.20
CA GLY A 718 42.97 1.30 -0.48
C GLY A 718 42.23 2.03 0.64
N VAL A 719 42.36 1.58 1.89
CA VAL A 719 41.65 2.19 3.04
C VAL A 719 42.10 3.62 3.30
N GLN A 720 43.41 3.90 3.23
CA GLN A 720 43.99 5.22 3.50
C GLN A 720 44.04 6.14 2.27
N LYS A 721 43.46 5.72 1.13
CA LYS A 721 43.46 6.46 -0.16
C LYS A 721 44.84 6.94 -0.61
N LEU A 722 45.86 6.08 -0.51
CA LEU A 722 47.20 6.37 -1.02
C LEU A 722 47.31 6.09 -2.52
N GLY A 723 48.02 6.96 -3.25
CA GLY A 723 48.12 6.93 -4.71
C GLY A 723 48.70 5.62 -5.27
N GLU A 724 47.80 4.78 -5.82
CA GLU A 724 48.03 3.38 -6.21
C GLU A 724 49.31 3.12 -7.01
N ARG A 725 49.68 4.04 -7.90
CA ARG A 725 50.76 3.82 -8.86
C ARG A 725 52.16 4.00 -8.28
N ARG A 726 52.31 4.78 -7.19
CA ARG A 726 53.64 5.18 -6.68
C ARG A 726 53.81 5.17 -5.17
N GLN A 727 52.85 5.67 -4.38
CA GLN A 727 52.91 5.53 -2.92
C GLN A 727 52.88 4.06 -2.51
N LYS A 728 51.99 3.26 -3.11
CA LYS A 728 51.95 1.80 -2.96
C LYS A 728 53.29 1.11 -3.24
N LYS A 729 54.02 1.54 -4.28
CA LYS A 729 55.33 0.98 -4.64
C LYS A 729 56.41 1.34 -3.63
N VAL A 730 56.38 2.55 -3.07
CA VAL A 730 57.31 2.99 -2.01
C VAL A 730 57.02 2.25 -0.70
N LEU A 731 55.76 2.18 -0.27
CA LEU A 731 55.35 1.41 0.91
C LEU A 731 55.75 -0.07 0.78
N ARG A 732 55.51 -0.70 -0.37
CA ARG A 732 55.91 -2.09 -0.65
C ARG A 732 57.42 -2.29 -0.61
N LYS A 733 58.21 -1.32 -1.10
CA LYS A 733 59.69 -1.35 -1.00
C LYS A 733 60.12 -1.30 0.47
N ALA A 734 59.56 -0.38 1.26
CA ALA A 734 59.87 -0.22 2.67
C ALA A 734 59.49 -1.45 3.50
N LEU A 735 58.28 -1.99 3.32
CA LEU A 735 57.84 -3.21 4.01
C LEU A 735 58.70 -4.43 3.64
N ARG A 736 59.14 -4.55 2.37
CA ARG A 736 60.13 -5.57 1.99
C ARG A 736 61.44 -5.37 2.76
N ALA A 737 61.95 -4.14 2.84
CA ALA A 737 63.21 -3.85 3.52
C ALA A 737 63.16 -4.19 5.03
N VAL A 738 62.04 -3.95 5.71
CA VAL A 738 61.81 -4.36 7.11
C VAL A 738 61.83 -5.89 7.23
N TYR A 739 61.00 -6.61 6.45
CA TYR A 739 60.95 -8.08 6.50
C TYR A 739 62.24 -8.78 6.02
N LEU A 740 63.13 -8.10 5.31
CA LEU A 740 64.48 -8.59 5.00
C LEU A 740 65.42 -8.47 6.20
N GLN A 741 65.38 -7.34 6.93
CA GLN A 741 66.23 -7.11 8.11
C GLN A 741 65.98 -8.14 9.21
N THR A 742 64.72 -8.58 9.39
CA THR A 742 64.33 -9.64 10.33
C THR A 742 64.26 -11.04 9.71
N GLY A 743 64.62 -11.22 8.44
CA GLY A 743 64.70 -12.53 7.79
C GLY A 743 63.36 -13.25 7.59
N VAL A 744 62.24 -12.50 7.61
CA VAL A 744 60.85 -13.00 7.53
C VAL A 744 60.51 -13.56 6.14
N LEU A 745 61.12 -13.03 5.07
CA LEU A 745 60.89 -13.50 3.71
C LEU A 745 61.67 -14.79 3.39
N VAL A 746 61.39 -15.88 4.12
CA VAL A 746 62.03 -17.22 4.06
C VAL A 746 62.15 -17.89 2.67
N ASN A 747 61.43 -17.37 1.66
CA ASN A 747 61.51 -17.82 0.27
C ASN A 747 62.22 -16.85 -0.68
N ASP A 748 62.50 -15.62 -0.23
CA ASP A 748 63.24 -14.64 -1.01
C ASP A 748 64.72 -15.06 -1.14
N ARG A 749 65.30 -14.76 -2.29
CA ARG A 749 66.70 -15.07 -2.59
C ARG A 749 67.65 -14.36 -1.63
N GLU A 750 67.34 -13.12 -1.23
CA GLU A 750 68.19 -12.35 -0.32
C GLU A 750 68.25 -13.03 1.06
N VAL A 751 67.11 -13.40 1.65
CA VAL A 751 67.06 -14.14 2.94
C VAL A 751 67.75 -15.50 2.84
N ARG A 752 67.56 -16.25 1.75
CA ARG A 752 68.20 -17.57 1.57
C ARG A 752 69.70 -17.52 1.31
N GLN A 753 70.24 -16.39 0.87
CA GLN A 753 71.68 -16.18 0.66
C GLN A 753 72.36 -15.48 1.86
N ASP A 754 71.59 -14.98 2.82
CA ASP A 754 72.11 -14.35 4.04
C ASP A 754 72.82 -15.37 4.96
N PRO A 755 74.05 -15.08 5.45
CA PRO A 755 74.82 -15.99 6.29
C PRO A 755 74.16 -16.40 7.61
N LYS A 756 73.29 -15.53 8.15
CA LYS A 756 72.50 -15.71 9.37
C LYS A 756 71.10 -16.21 9.02
N TRP A 757 70.31 -15.39 8.33
CA TRP A 757 68.87 -15.62 8.11
C TRP A 757 68.56 -16.77 7.13
N GLY A 758 69.53 -17.19 6.29
CA GLY A 758 69.39 -18.34 5.41
C GLY A 758 69.36 -19.70 6.13
N LYS A 759 69.43 -19.71 7.46
CA LYS A 759 69.43 -20.90 8.33
C LYS A 759 68.41 -20.78 9.46
N VAL A 760 68.04 -21.92 10.04
CA VAL A 760 67.28 -22.02 11.31
C VAL A 760 68.12 -21.43 12.45
N GLN A 761 67.55 -20.50 13.22
CA GLN A 761 68.21 -19.88 14.39
C GLN A 761 68.06 -20.75 15.66
N PRO A 762 68.86 -20.55 16.72
CA PRO A 762 68.75 -21.31 17.97
C PRO A 762 67.36 -21.22 18.63
N ASP A 763 66.73 -20.03 18.59
CA ASP A 763 65.38 -19.77 19.10
C ASP A 763 64.25 -20.29 18.21
N GLU A 764 64.58 -20.78 17.01
CA GLU A 764 63.62 -21.35 16.06
C GLU A 764 63.60 -22.88 16.10
N ALA A 765 64.69 -23.52 16.54
CA ALA A 765 64.91 -24.95 16.42
C ALA A 765 63.80 -25.80 17.08
N ASP A 766 63.44 -25.49 18.33
CA ASP A 766 62.41 -26.21 19.09
C ASP A 766 61.00 -26.01 18.51
N LEU A 767 60.73 -24.86 17.87
CA LEU A 767 59.46 -24.59 17.20
C LEU A 767 59.27 -25.43 15.92
N VAL A 768 60.37 -25.84 15.27
CA VAL A 768 60.31 -26.48 13.95
C VAL A 768 60.80 -27.92 13.89
N GLY A 769 61.51 -28.40 14.92
CA GLY A 769 62.10 -29.75 14.95
C GLY A 769 63.33 -29.92 14.05
N PHE A 770 64.01 -28.84 13.69
CA PHE A 770 65.26 -28.85 12.92
C PHE A 770 66.39 -28.20 13.74
N PRO A 771 67.62 -28.75 13.73
CA PRO A 771 68.71 -28.21 14.55
C PRO A 771 69.15 -26.80 14.10
N PRO A 772 69.71 -26.00 15.01
CA PRO A 772 70.24 -24.68 14.65
C PRO A 772 71.29 -24.78 13.55
N GLY A 773 71.24 -23.90 12.57
CA GLY A 773 72.15 -23.87 11.43
C GLY A 773 71.69 -24.66 10.19
N THR A 774 70.61 -25.46 10.25
CA THR A 774 70.01 -26.09 9.07
C THR A 774 69.63 -25.03 8.01
N PRO A 775 70.04 -25.17 6.74
CA PRO A 775 69.66 -24.25 5.68
C PRO A 775 68.14 -24.22 5.44
N LEU A 776 67.56 -23.04 5.24
CA LEU A 776 66.12 -22.90 4.96
C LEU A 776 65.70 -23.57 3.64
N GLY A 777 66.63 -23.87 2.72
CA GLY A 777 66.35 -24.64 1.52
C GLY A 777 65.78 -26.03 1.82
N ASP A 778 66.34 -26.69 2.84
CA ASP A 778 66.08 -28.09 3.20
C ASP A 778 64.85 -28.25 4.11
N VAL A 779 64.35 -27.14 4.67
CA VAL A 779 63.17 -27.09 5.53
C VAL A 779 61.87 -27.09 4.68
N PRO A 780 60.85 -27.91 4.99
CA PRO A 780 59.59 -27.93 4.26
C PRO A 780 58.87 -26.57 4.23
N GLN A 781 58.09 -26.29 3.18
CA GLN A 781 57.46 -24.98 3.00
C GLN A 781 56.50 -24.58 4.14
N LEU A 782 55.76 -25.54 4.68
CA LEU A 782 54.84 -25.30 5.80
C LEU A 782 55.62 -24.84 7.05
N THR A 783 56.71 -25.54 7.34
CA THR A 783 57.63 -25.24 8.44
C THR A 783 58.36 -23.91 8.22
N ARG A 784 58.73 -23.56 6.98
CA ARG A 784 59.25 -22.23 6.64
C ARG A 784 58.25 -21.11 6.97
N ASN A 785 56.95 -21.30 6.75
CA ASN A 785 55.95 -20.29 7.12
C ASN A 785 55.88 -20.09 8.65
N LEU A 786 56.05 -21.15 9.46
CA LEU A 786 56.16 -21.03 10.92
C LEU A 786 57.42 -20.27 11.37
N ILE A 787 58.55 -20.45 10.69
CA ILE A 787 59.76 -19.63 10.92
C ILE A 787 59.47 -18.16 10.60
N ALA A 788 58.75 -17.88 9.51
CA ALA A 788 58.40 -16.52 9.14
C ALA A 788 57.44 -15.85 10.15
N TRP A 789 56.41 -16.57 10.61
CA TRP A 789 55.55 -16.17 11.73
C TRP A 789 56.39 -15.83 12.97
N HIS A 790 57.33 -16.70 13.36
CA HIS A 790 58.18 -16.48 14.54
C HIS A 790 59.07 -15.25 14.40
N ARG A 791 59.76 -15.09 13.26
CA ARG A 791 60.60 -13.92 12.98
C ARG A 791 59.79 -12.63 12.94
N SER A 792 58.59 -12.66 12.36
CA SER A 792 57.77 -11.46 12.13
C SER A 792 57.24 -10.81 13.41
N ARG A 793 57.20 -11.55 14.53
CA ARG A 793 56.95 -10.97 15.87
C ARG A 793 57.91 -9.84 16.23
N ARG A 794 59.08 -9.77 15.58
CA ARG A 794 60.15 -8.79 15.80
C ARG A 794 60.02 -7.53 14.94
N SER A 795 59.17 -7.53 13.91
CA SER A 795 58.95 -6.36 13.05
C SER A 795 57.57 -5.80 13.25
N ASP A 796 57.47 -4.47 13.36
CA ASP A 796 56.22 -3.76 13.58
C ASP A 796 56.11 -2.47 12.75
N LEU A 797 55.00 -1.76 12.92
CA LEU A 797 54.73 -0.53 12.18
C LEU A 797 55.69 0.61 12.54
N SER A 798 56.28 0.59 13.74
CA SER A 798 57.27 1.58 14.18
C SER A 798 58.61 1.39 13.46
N GLU A 799 59.06 0.14 13.25
CA GLU A 799 60.21 -0.15 12.37
C GLU A 799 59.97 0.37 10.93
N LEU A 800 58.75 0.18 10.41
CA LEU A 800 58.35 0.62 9.07
C LEU A 800 58.30 2.15 8.95
N TYR A 801 57.75 2.83 9.95
CA TYR A 801 57.72 4.29 10.01
C TYR A 801 59.14 4.86 10.07
N ALA A 802 59.98 4.37 10.98
CA ALA A 802 61.37 4.80 11.12
C ALA A 802 62.24 4.44 9.89
N TYR A 803 61.87 3.44 9.09
CA TYR A 803 62.49 3.20 7.78
C TYR A 803 62.11 4.29 6.76
N LEU A 804 60.80 4.58 6.64
CA LEU A 804 60.28 5.58 5.70
C LEU A 804 60.76 7.00 6.04
N GLU A 805 60.85 7.35 7.33
CA GLU A 805 61.36 8.64 7.79
C GLU A 805 62.85 8.83 7.42
N ARG A 806 63.68 7.79 7.57
CA ARG A 806 65.09 7.84 7.14
C ARG A 806 65.23 8.02 5.63
N GLU A 807 64.44 7.32 4.82
CA GLU A 807 64.47 7.53 3.36
C GLU A 807 63.92 8.90 2.94
N LEU A 808 62.94 9.47 3.66
CA LEU A 808 62.52 10.86 3.49
C LEU A 808 63.67 11.84 3.78
N GLN A 809 64.34 11.68 4.93
CA GLN A 809 65.49 12.52 5.32
C GLN A 809 66.62 12.45 4.29
N GLU A 810 66.96 11.25 3.77
CA GLU A 810 67.95 11.11 2.70
C GLU A 810 67.53 11.79 1.39
N VAL A 811 66.27 11.62 0.96
CA VAL A 811 65.75 12.19 -0.29
C VAL A 811 65.70 13.73 -0.23
N ALA A 812 65.28 14.28 0.92
CA ALA A 812 65.24 15.71 1.18
C ALA A 812 66.65 16.33 1.30
N TYR A 813 67.55 15.72 2.09
CA TYR A 813 68.94 16.19 2.23
C TYR A 813 69.68 16.22 0.88
N GLN A 814 69.51 15.17 0.07
CA GLN A 814 70.11 15.08 -1.26
C GLN A 814 69.34 15.86 -2.34
N ARG A 815 68.28 16.59 -1.97
CA ARG A 815 67.39 17.38 -2.86
C ARG A 815 66.98 16.62 -4.13
N ARG A 816 66.71 15.31 -4.02
CA ARG A 816 66.55 14.43 -5.19
C ARG A 816 65.27 14.71 -5.97
N SER A 817 64.16 15.01 -5.30
CA SER A 817 62.88 15.40 -5.91
C SER A 817 61.86 15.77 -4.83
N ASP A 818 61.29 16.97 -4.91
CA ASP A 818 60.20 17.42 -4.03
C ASP A 818 58.96 16.52 -4.19
N PHE A 819 58.71 16.01 -5.40
CA PHE A 819 57.65 15.04 -5.66
C PHE A 819 57.88 13.68 -4.96
N LEU A 820 59.14 13.30 -4.66
CA LEU A 820 59.40 12.14 -3.79
C LEU A 820 59.20 12.47 -2.32
N VAL A 821 59.60 13.66 -1.86
CA VAL A 821 59.36 14.16 -0.49
C VAL A 821 57.87 14.04 -0.15
N ASN A 822 56.99 14.65 -0.96
CA ASN A 822 55.53 14.61 -0.79
C ASN A 822 54.97 13.16 -0.79
N ILE A 823 55.63 12.22 -1.50
CA ILE A 823 55.23 10.81 -1.53
C ILE A 823 55.53 10.11 -0.20
N TYR A 824 56.71 10.32 0.40
CA TYR A 824 57.03 9.74 1.71
C TYR A 824 56.21 10.41 2.82
N GLU A 825 56.08 11.74 2.80
CA GLU A 825 55.28 12.50 3.78
C GLU A 825 53.83 12.01 3.83
N GLY A 826 53.16 11.88 2.68
CA GLY A 826 51.78 11.38 2.63
C GLY A 826 51.60 9.90 3.05
N ILE A 827 52.66 9.07 3.01
CA ILE A 827 52.62 7.71 3.56
C ILE A 827 52.84 7.76 5.08
N LEU A 828 53.79 8.57 5.55
CA LEU A 828 54.10 8.75 6.98
C LEU A 828 52.89 9.32 7.71
N GLU A 829 52.25 10.37 7.20
CA GLU A 829 51.04 10.95 7.80
C GLU A 829 49.94 9.91 8.05
N ARG A 830 49.70 9.00 7.09
CA ARG A 830 48.72 7.93 7.22
C ARG A 830 49.17 6.79 8.14
N LEU A 831 50.46 6.48 8.20
CA LEU A 831 51.01 5.49 9.15
C LEU A 831 51.07 6.02 10.59
N ARG A 832 51.20 7.34 10.79
CA ARG A 832 51.37 7.99 12.09
C ARG A 832 50.29 7.59 13.10
N HIS A 833 49.04 7.52 12.65
CA HIS A 833 47.87 7.10 13.44
C HIS A 833 47.93 5.67 13.99
N LEU A 834 48.89 4.84 13.55
CA LEU A 834 49.14 3.47 14.02
C LEU A 834 50.37 3.34 14.92
N VAL A 835 51.24 4.36 14.98
CA VAL A 835 52.58 4.29 15.62
C VAL A 835 52.83 5.38 16.67
N GLU A 836 51.88 6.29 16.89
CA GLU A 836 51.94 7.29 17.95
C GLU A 836 50.99 6.97 19.11
N GLY A 837 51.45 7.27 20.33
CA GLY A 837 50.67 7.15 21.56
C GLY A 837 50.02 5.77 21.76
N ASN A 838 48.75 5.80 22.17
CA ASN A 838 47.93 4.64 22.49
C ASN A 838 47.91 3.56 21.38
N ALA A 839 48.03 3.93 20.10
CA ALA A 839 48.06 2.94 19.01
C ALA A 839 49.37 2.14 19.00
N ALA A 840 50.51 2.76 19.33
CA ALA A 840 51.81 2.11 19.36
C ALA A 840 51.86 0.96 20.38
N GLU A 841 51.27 1.17 21.56
CA GLU A 841 51.21 0.16 22.64
C GLU A 841 50.36 -1.05 22.23
N MET A 842 49.26 -0.83 21.51
CA MET A 842 48.40 -1.91 21.03
C MET A 842 49.01 -2.69 19.86
N PHE A 843 49.62 -1.97 18.90
CA PHE A 843 49.97 -2.51 17.59
C PHE A 843 51.49 -2.73 17.35
N GLY A 844 52.35 -2.40 18.31
CA GLY A 844 53.80 -2.69 18.25
C GLY A 844 54.16 -4.17 18.44
N ALA A 845 55.44 -4.51 18.28
CA ALA A 845 55.98 -5.85 18.55
C ALA A 845 55.81 -6.28 20.02
N GLY A 846 55.81 -7.58 20.30
CA GLY A 846 55.69 -8.11 21.67
C GLY A 846 55.58 -9.62 21.78
N SER A 847 55.71 -10.16 23.00
CA SER A 847 55.42 -11.57 23.33
C SER A 847 53.98 -11.79 23.81
N ASP A 848 53.29 -10.69 24.10
CA ASP A 848 51.91 -10.54 24.55
C ASP A 848 50.91 -10.38 23.37
N THR A 849 51.39 -10.34 22.13
CA THR A 849 50.55 -10.17 20.95
C THR A 849 49.67 -11.39 20.66
N LEU A 850 48.36 -11.14 20.54
CA LEU A 850 47.39 -12.12 20.09
C LEU A 850 47.71 -12.58 18.66
N ASP A 851 47.69 -13.89 18.43
CA ASP A 851 47.65 -14.43 17.09
C ASP A 851 46.21 -14.44 16.57
N VAL A 852 45.92 -13.49 15.68
CA VAL A 852 44.57 -13.31 15.14
C VAL A 852 44.04 -14.51 14.34
N GLY A 853 44.89 -15.45 13.90
CA GLY A 853 44.42 -16.70 13.30
C GLY A 853 43.66 -17.61 14.29
N ASP A 854 43.92 -17.45 15.59
CA ASP A 854 43.27 -18.23 16.64
C ASP A 854 41.88 -17.68 16.99
N LEU A 855 41.57 -16.41 16.66
CA LEU A 855 40.21 -15.84 16.76
C LEU A 855 39.18 -16.55 15.87
N ALA A 856 39.61 -17.27 14.83
CA ALA A 856 38.73 -18.11 14.01
C ALA A 856 38.24 -19.40 14.73
N ALA A 857 38.63 -19.60 16.00
CA ALA A 857 38.19 -20.67 16.88
C ALA A 857 38.00 -20.15 18.34
N PRO A 858 37.45 -20.97 19.26
CA PRO A 858 36.51 -22.08 19.02
C PRO A 858 35.16 -21.54 18.47
N TRP A 859 34.05 -22.25 18.64
CA TRP A 859 32.73 -21.68 18.35
C TRP A 859 32.33 -20.62 19.39
N GLY A 860 31.48 -19.67 18.99
CA GLY A 860 31.09 -18.53 19.82
C GLY A 860 31.16 -17.21 19.05
N ILE A 861 30.99 -16.09 19.74
CA ILE A 861 31.08 -14.73 19.17
C ILE A 861 32.37 -14.07 19.65
N ALA A 862 33.14 -13.47 18.76
CA ALA A 862 34.12 -12.45 19.11
C ALA A 862 33.63 -11.11 18.57
N VAL A 863 33.48 -10.11 19.43
CA VAL A 863 33.27 -8.72 19.02
C VAL A 863 34.62 -8.02 19.08
N VAL A 864 34.98 -7.29 18.02
CA VAL A 864 36.11 -6.36 18.00
C VAL A 864 35.51 -4.98 17.78
N GLU A 865 35.35 -4.22 18.86
CA GLU A 865 34.71 -2.91 18.87
C GLU A 865 35.73 -1.77 18.78
N GLY A 866 35.50 -0.87 17.83
CA GLY A 866 36.35 0.30 17.60
C GLY A 866 36.12 1.45 18.58
N GLY A 867 34.90 1.56 19.12
CA GLY A 867 34.53 2.60 20.08
C GLY A 867 34.60 4.03 19.54
N MET A 868 34.60 4.98 20.48
CA MET A 868 34.67 6.42 20.19
C MET A 868 36.09 7.01 20.19
N PHE A 869 37.07 6.31 20.79
CA PHE A 869 38.41 6.86 21.04
C PHE A 869 39.43 6.59 19.92
N ALA A 870 39.20 5.56 19.08
CA ALA A 870 40.03 5.28 17.91
C ALA A 870 39.57 6.11 16.69
N SER A 871 40.51 6.63 15.90
CA SER A 871 40.19 7.39 14.68
C SER A 871 39.53 6.51 13.62
N GLU A 872 38.83 7.11 12.66
CA GLU A 872 38.17 6.35 11.60
C GLU A 872 39.21 5.60 10.73
N GLU A 873 40.36 6.21 10.46
CA GLU A 873 41.51 5.65 9.74
C GLU A 873 42.05 4.39 10.43
N LEU A 874 42.22 4.45 11.75
CA LEU A 874 42.70 3.35 12.56
C LEU A 874 41.69 2.20 12.55
N LYS A 875 40.41 2.50 12.80
CA LYS A 875 39.33 1.50 12.83
C LYS A 875 39.12 0.83 11.47
N ALA A 876 39.02 1.62 10.40
CA ALA A 876 38.81 1.08 9.06
C ALA A 876 39.95 0.15 8.66
N PHE A 877 41.21 0.53 8.89
CA PHE A 877 42.34 -0.30 8.51
C PHE A 877 42.45 -1.57 9.37
N ILE A 878 42.41 -1.45 10.71
CA ILE A 878 42.59 -2.61 11.60
C ILE A 878 41.46 -3.64 11.41
N LEU A 879 40.22 -3.20 11.25
CA LEU A 879 39.09 -4.11 11.02
C LEU A 879 39.15 -4.76 9.63
N ALA A 880 39.51 -4.01 8.57
CA ALA A 880 39.71 -4.55 7.22
C ALA A 880 40.84 -5.59 7.17
N TRP A 881 41.97 -5.27 7.81
CA TRP A 881 43.16 -6.11 7.87
C TRP A 881 42.92 -7.38 8.68
N LEU A 882 42.21 -7.27 9.81
CA LEU A 882 41.79 -8.41 10.61
C LEU A 882 40.84 -9.34 9.83
N GLY A 883 39.85 -8.78 9.13
CA GLY A 883 38.94 -9.56 8.28
C GLY A 883 39.67 -10.34 7.17
N TRP A 884 40.70 -9.75 6.57
CA TRP A 884 41.57 -10.44 5.61
C TRP A 884 42.40 -11.56 6.24
N HIS A 885 43.01 -11.32 7.41
CA HIS A 885 43.79 -12.31 8.15
C HIS A 885 42.95 -13.56 8.51
N LEU A 886 41.74 -13.34 9.04
CA LEU A 886 40.80 -14.40 9.43
C LEU A 886 40.34 -15.24 8.23
N TYR A 887 40.16 -14.62 7.07
CA TYR A 887 39.92 -15.35 5.82
C TYR A 887 41.11 -16.21 5.41
N MET A 888 42.32 -15.64 5.37
CA MET A 888 43.48 -16.33 4.84
C MET A 888 43.92 -17.51 5.70
N ASP A 889 43.75 -17.43 7.02
CA ASP A 889 43.90 -18.58 7.92
C ASP A 889 42.88 -19.70 7.58
N MET A 890 41.58 -19.38 7.43
CA MET A 890 40.56 -20.35 7.03
C MET A 890 40.86 -20.98 5.66
N ALA A 891 41.33 -20.17 4.71
CA ALA A 891 41.66 -20.62 3.37
C ALA A 891 42.87 -21.57 3.36
N TRP A 892 43.94 -21.20 4.06
CA TRP A 892 45.13 -22.03 4.26
C TRP A 892 44.83 -23.32 5.02
N TYR A 893 44.05 -23.26 6.10
CA TYR A 893 43.71 -24.44 6.90
C TYR A 893 42.99 -25.47 6.02
N ARG A 894 42.00 -25.05 5.23
CA ARG A 894 41.32 -25.95 4.28
C ARG A 894 42.27 -26.50 3.20
N ALA A 895 43.18 -25.68 2.68
CA ALA A 895 44.15 -26.11 1.66
C ALA A 895 45.17 -27.14 2.18
N THR A 896 45.51 -27.12 3.47
CA THR A 896 46.53 -27.98 4.08
C THR A 896 45.97 -29.20 4.81
N GLN A 897 44.84 -29.06 5.50
CA GLN A 897 44.22 -30.14 6.31
C GLN A 897 43.13 -30.91 5.56
N GLY A 898 42.74 -30.47 4.35
CA GLY A 898 41.64 -31.05 3.56
C GLY A 898 40.24 -30.90 4.16
N LYS A 899 40.13 -30.40 5.39
CA LYS A 899 38.90 -30.14 6.14
C LYS A 899 38.83 -28.65 6.47
N ALA A 900 37.63 -28.09 6.58
CA ALA A 900 37.45 -26.75 7.14
C ALA A 900 37.64 -26.78 8.67
N LYS A 901 37.98 -25.62 9.28
CA LYS A 901 37.69 -25.37 10.70
C LYS A 901 36.16 -25.32 10.90
N ASN A 902 35.70 -25.00 12.12
CA ASN A 902 34.31 -24.56 12.33
C ASN A 902 33.97 -23.43 11.35
N MET A 903 32.74 -23.39 10.87
CA MET A 903 32.30 -22.36 9.92
C MET A 903 32.48 -20.96 10.53
N LEU A 904 33.17 -20.08 9.82
CA LEU A 904 33.43 -18.70 10.23
C LEU A 904 32.37 -17.78 9.63
N PHE A 905 31.80 -16.88 10.45
CA PHE A 905 30.86 -15.85 10.02
C PHE A 905 31.44 -14.47 10.36
N LEU A 906 31.99 -13.78 9.36
CA LEU A 906 32.57 -12.45 9.52
C LEU A 906 31.50 -11.38 9.32
N VAL A 907 31.30 -10.51 10.29
CA VAL A 907 30.35 -9.39 10.20
C VAL A 907 31.10 -8.09 10.12
N PHE A 908 30.91 -7.34 9.04
CA PHE A 908 31.44 -6.00 8.86
C PHE A 908 30.34 -4.98 9.19
N GLU A 909 30.50 -4.26 10.30
CA GLU A 909 29.69 -3.09 10.66
C GLU A 909 30.22 -1.85 9.89
N GLU A 910 29.35 -0.90 9.51
CA GLU A 910 29.69 0.21 8.58
C GLU A 910 30.61 -0.23 7.41
N ALA A 911 30.24 -1.33 6.74
CA ALA A 911 31.08 -2.01 5.75
C ALA A 911 31.50 -1.13 4.57
N ASN A 912 30.73 -0.07 4.28
CA ASN A 912 31.10 1.01 3.38
C ASN A 912 32.43 1.69 3.77
N LYS A 913 32.67 1.98 5.06
CA LYS A 913 33.93 2.56 5.55
C LYS A 913 35.07 1.55 5.55
N ILE A 914 34.80 0.33 6.01
CA ILE A 914 35.84 -0.71 6.16
C ILE A 914 36.34 -1.22 4.80
N LEU A 915 35.44 -1.39 3.81
CA LEU A 915 35.76 -2.06 2.54
C LEU A 915 35.80 -1.12 1.31
N GLY A 916 35.18 0.06 1.40
CA GLY A 916 35.24 1.12 0.38
C GLY A 916 36.25 2.24 0.69
N GLY A 917 36.88 2.19 1.87
CA GLY A 917 37.73 3.26 2.39
C GLY A 917 36.93 4.43 2.98
N ILE A 918 37.66 5.40 3.52
CA ILE A 918 37.05 6.59 4.16
C ILE A 918 36.68 7.63 3.10
N ALA A 919 35.61 8.39 3.38
CA ALA A 919 35.12 9.43 2.49
C ALA A 919 36.24 10.46 2.20
N GLY A 920 36.43 10.76 0.91
CA GLY A 920 37.33 11.84 0.47
C GLY A 920 36.54 13.11 0.13
N PRO A 921 37.16 14.06 -0.60
CA PRO A 921 36.44 15.14 -1.26
C PRO A 921 35.29 14.61 -2.15
N PRO A 922 34.21 15.38 -2.37
CA PRO A 922 33.01 14.90 -3.08
C PRO A 922 33.23 14.39 -4.51
N ASP A 923 34.33 14.80 -5.15
CA ASP A 923 34.65 14.52 -6.56
C ASP A 923 35.55 13.28 -6.75
N GLU A 924 35.95 12.57 -5.69
CA GLU A 924 36.72 11.32 -5.80
C GLU A 924 35.82 10.09 -6.02
N GLU A 925 36.11 9.29 -7.05
CA GLU A 925 35.47 7.98 -7.23
C GLU A 925 35.76 7.03 -6.06
N ALA A 926 34.78 6.16 -5.74
CA ALA A 926 34.89 5.20 -4.65
C ALA A 926 36.02 4.19 -4.92
N THR A 927 37.02 4.15 -4.03
CA THR A 927 38.24 3.35 -4.20
C THR A 927 37.99 1.89 -3.81
N HIS A 928 37.27 1.14 -4.67
CA HIS A 928 36.90 -0.25 -4.39
C HIS A 928 38.13 -1.16 -4.20
N ILE A 929 38.35 -1.62 -2.97
CA ILE A 929 39.52 -2.42 -2.59
C ILE A 929 39.34 -3.86 -3.10
N ARG A 930 39.80 -4.10 -4.34
CA ARG A 930 39.57 -5.33 -5.11
C ARG A 930 39.80 -6.65 -4.35
N ILE A 931 40.76 -6.71 -3.43
CA ILE A 931 41.06 -7.94 -2.68
C ILE A 931 39.86 -8.45 -1.86
N PHE A 932 38.96 -7.56 -1.41
CA PHE A 932 37.73 -7.93 -0.72
C PHE A 932 36.62 -8.41 -1.68
N SER A 933 36.61 -7.92 -2.93
CA SER A 933 35.79 -8.46 -4.02
C SER A 933 36.17 -9.90 -4.37
N ASP A 934 37.48 -10.15 -4.58
CA ASP A 934 38.00 -11.49 -4.91
C ASP A 934 37.79 -12.46 -3.72
N PHE A 935 37.92 -11.98 -2.47
CA PHE A 935 37.56 -12.71 -1.24
C PHE A 935 36.07 -13.05 -1.16
N ALA A 936 35.16 -12.11 -1.42
CA ALA A 936 33.72 -12.34 -1.30
C ALA A 936 33.26 -13.55 -2.11
N VAL A 937 33.69 -13.63 -3.38
CA VAL A 937 33.36 -14.70 -4.32
C VAL A 937 33.85 -16.07 -3.84
N ASP A 938 35.11 -16.16 -3.38
CA ASP A 938 35.74 -17.45 -3.07
C ASP A 938 35.54 -17.92 -1.62
N SER A 939 35.25 -17.02 -0.68
CA SER A 939 35.09 -17.30 0.76
C SER A 939 34.22 -18.52 1.10
N ARG A 940 33.14 -18.77 0.36
CA ARG A 940 32.26 -19.95 0.54
C ARG A 940 33.03 -21.27 0.35
N LYS A 941 34.00 -21.31 -0.57
CA LYS A 941 34.90 -22.44 -0.83
C LYS A 941 35.83 -22.71 0.35
N HIS A 942 35.97 -21.79 1.30
CA HIS A 942 36.85 -21.93 2.47
C HIS A 942 36.08 -22.13 3.79
N GLY A 943 34.75 -22.28 3.73
CA GLY A 943 33.92 -22.45 4.93
C GLY A 943 33.60 -21.13 5.64
N VAL A 944 33.79 -20.00 4.97
CA VAL A 944 33.46 -18.67 5.47
C VAL A 944 32.07 -18.24 4.98
N ARG A 945 31.41 -17.41 5.78
CA ARG A 945 30.21 -16.62 5.47
C ARG A 945 30.46 -15.18 5.91
N MET A 946 29.72 -14.24 5.34
CA MET A 946 29.83 -12.84 5.72
C MET A 946 28.49 -12.14 5.84
N ALA A 947 28.43 -11.17 6.74
CA ALA A 947 27.41 -10.14 6.75
C ALA A 947 28.08 -8.78 6.54
N PHE A 948 27.47 -7.93 5.72
CA PHE A 948 27.92 -6.55 5.54
C PHE A 948 26.76 -5.64 5.91
N CYS A 949 26.94 -4.81 6.94
CA CYS A 949 25.97 -3.82 7.39
C CYS A 949 26.36 -2.47 6.80
N THR A 950 25.45 -1.82 6.08
CA THR A 950 25.78 -0.59 5.33
C THR A 950 24.58 0.34 5.21
N GLN A 951 24.83 1.64 5.18
CA GLN A 951 23.81 2.67 4.86
C GLN A 951 23.84 3.05 3.37
N ALA A 952 24.90 2.66 2.66
CA ALA A 952 25.22 3.01 1.28
C ALA A 952 25.82 1.80 0.54
N PRO A 953 25.02 0.76 0.22
CA PRO A 953 25.50 -0.40 -0.51
C PRO A 953 26.15 -0.07 -1.87
N HIS A 954 25.79 1.04 -2.51
CA HIS A 954 26.44 1.50 -3.76
C HIS A 954 27.93 1.90 -3.62
N LEU A 955 28.50 1.91 -2.41
CA LEU A 955 29.94 2.10 -2.17
C LEU A 955 30.70 0.77 -2.03
N LEU A 956 29.99 -0.36 -1.92
CA LEU A 956 30.58 -1.69 -1.96
C LEU A 956 30.87 -2.10 -3.42
N GLY A 957 31.88 -2.93 -3.65
CA GLY A 957 32.18 -3.43 -4.99
C GLY A 957 31.16 -4.46 -5.47
N ASP A 958 30.82 -4.43 -6.78
CA ASP A 958 29.79 -5.28 -7.40
C ASP A 958 29.91 -6.78 -7.08
N ALA A 959 31.14 -7.29 -6.96
CA ALA A 959 31.40 -8.69 -6.61
C ALA A 959 30.98 -9.05 -5.18
N ILE A 960 31.05 -8.09 -4.24
CA ILE A 960 30.56 -8.24 -2.87
C ILE A 960 29.02 -8.26 -2.88
N ILE A 961 28.42 -7.31 -3.60
CA ILE A 961 26.96 -7.17 -3.75
C ILE A 961 26.35 -8.44 -4.38
N SER A 962 26.91 -8.90 -5.51
CA SER A 962 26.46 -10.12 -6.22
C SER A 962 26.78 -11.43 -5.49
N SER A 963 27.78 -11.45 -4.59
CA SER A 963 28.00 -12.60 -3.69
C SER A 963 26.96 -12.69 -2.56
N CYS A 964 26.28 -11.58 -2.24
CA CYS A 964 25.18 -11.56 -1.26
C CYS A 964 23.89 -12.11 -1.88
N ASN A 965 23.67 -13.41 -1.70
CA ASN A 965 22.41 -14.06 -2.08
C ASN A 965 21.26 -13.64 -1.17
N ASN A 966 21.54 -13.37 0.12
CA ASN A 966 20.52 -13.00 1.10
C ASN A 966 20.52 -11.49 1.32
N TRP A 967 19.35 -10.88 1.39
CA TRP A 967 19.21 -9.42 1.57
C TRP A 967 18.18 -9.12 2.65
N VAL A 968 18.50 -8.12 3.47
CA VAL A 968 17.60 -7.52 4.47
C VAL A 968 17.71 -6.00 4.35
N VAL A 969 16.64 -5.35 3.89
CA VAL A 969 16.63 -3.91 3.57
C VAL A 969 15.56 -3.20 4.40
N GLY A 970 16.00 -2.35 5.31
CA GLY A 970 15.17 -1.31 5.93
C GLY A 970 15.13 -0.04 5.08
N PHE A 971 14.46 0.99 5.60
CA PHE A 971 14.32 2.29 4.95
C PHE A 971 15.66 2.86 4.43
N ILE A 972 15.63 3.40 3.21
CA ILE A 972 16.77 4.02 2.52
C ILE A 972 16.35 5.28 1.76
N LYS A 973 17.25 6.26 1.64
CA LYS A 973 16.99 7.56 1.00
C LYS A 973 17.46 7.63 -0.45
N ASN A 974 18.72 7.26 -0.69
CA ASN A 974 19.44 7.45 -1.96
C ASN A 974 18.83 6.64 -3.14
N PRO A 975 18.61 7.25 -4.32
CA PRO A 975 18.17 6.53 -5.52
C PRO A 975 19.07 5.35 -5.93
N LYS A 976 20.40 5.47 -5.84
CA LYS A 976 21.33 4.38 -6.24
C LYS A 976 21.14 3.13 -5.38
N ASP A 977 21.02 3.32 -4.07
CA ASP A 977 20.82 2.22 -3.12
C ASP A 977 19.44 1.56 -3.28
N LYS A 978 18.41 2.34 -3.67
CA LYS A 978 17.07 1.82 -4.01
C LYS A 978 17.10 0.95 -5.27
N GLU A 979 17.88 1.31 -6.27
CA GLU A 979 17.97 0.54 -7.52
C GLU A 979 18.64 -0.82 -7.28
N LEU A 980 19.74 -0.85 -6.51
CA LEU A 980 20.38 -2.08 -6.06
C LEU A 980 19.43 -2.96 -5.22
N ALA A 981 18.67 -2.37 -4.30
CA ALA A 981 17.69 -3.10 -3.50
C ALA A 981 16.55 -3.70 -4.35
N LEU A 982 16.01 -2.95 -5.31
CA LEU A 982 14.95 -3.44 -6.21
C LEU A 982 15.43 -4.61 -7.09
N GLU A 983 16.64 -4.51 -7.65
CA GLU A 983 17.25 -5.59 -8.43
C GLU A 983 17.51 -6.83 -7.56
N ALA A 984 18.00 -6.65 -6.32
CA ALA A 984 18.13 -7.72 -5.33
C ALA A 984 16.78 -8.36 -4.94
N PHE A 985 15.67 -7.63 -5.01
CA PHE A 985 14.31 -8.15 -4.83
C PHE A 985 13.67 -8.73 -6.10
N ALA A 986 14.42 -8.78 -7.22
CA ALA A 986 13.92 -9.17 -8.54
C ALA A 986 12.68 -8.35 -8.96
N ARG A 987 12.76 -7.03 -8.79
CA ARG A 987 11.81 -6.02 -9.27
C ARG A 987 12.51 -5.09 -10.26
N SER A 988 11.74 -4.43 -11.11
CA SER A 988 12.28 -3.48 -12.07
C SER A 988 12.79 -2.23 -11.35
N SER A 989 14.11 -2.02 -11.37
CA SER A 989 14.70 -0.74 -10.93
C SER A 989 14.24 0.43 -11.80
N LYS A 990 13.81 0.19 -13.05
CA LYS A 990 13.55 1.23 -14.06
C LYS A 990 12.14 1.13 -14.63
N GLY A 991 11.55 2.27 -14.99
CA GLY A 991 10.18 2.40 -15.47
C GLY A 991 9.11 2.28 -14.37
N PHE A 992 7.85 2.47 -14.76
CA PHE A 992 6.71 2.66 -13.84
C PHE A 992 6.14 1.37 -13.23
N ARG A 993 6.66 0.19 -13.58
CA ARG A 993 6.03 -1.10 -13.22
C ARG A 993 6.02 -1.39 -11.72
N ASP A 994 7.16 -1.21 -11.07
CA ASP A 994 7.39 -1.57 -9.66
C ASP A 994 7.60 -0.30 -8.79
N GLU A 995 7.00 0.82 -9.19
CA GLU A 995 7.17 2.11 -8.50
C GLU A 995 6.67 2.08 -7.05
N THR A 996 5.63 1.28 -6.77
CA THR A 996 5.16 0.98 -5.40
C THR A 996 6.27 0.40 -4.51
N TRP A 997 7.16 -0.44 -5.06
CA TRP A 997 8.31 -0.98 -4.34
C TRP A 997 9.38 0.10 -4.09
N ARG A 998 9.68 0.93 -5.08
CA ARG A 998 10.62 2.07 -4.94
C ARG A 998 10.12 3.07 -3.88
N ASN A 999 8.82 3.33 -3.86
CA ASN A 999 8.17 4.20 -2.89
C ASN A 999 8.14 3.56 -1.49
N PHE A 1000 7.80 2.27 -1.36
CA PHE A 1000 7.80 1.58 -0.06
C PHE A 1000 9.17 1.60 0.65
N LEU A 1001 10.28 1.45 -0.08
CA LEU A 1001 11.65 1.61 0.47
C LEU A 1001 11.93 3.03 1.04
N SER A 1002 11.04 3.98 0.78
CA SER A 1002 11.03 5.36 1.28
C SER A 1002 9.97 5.61 2.38
N TYR A 1003 9.12 4.62 2.70
CA TYR A 1003 7.97 4.74 3.62
C TYR A 1003 7.80 3.53 4.59
N GLN A 1004 8.74 2.57 4.59
CA GLN A 1004 8.84 1.52 5.62
C GLN A 1004 8.75 2.12 7.03
N ARG A 1005 8.13 1.38 7.97
CA ARG A 1005 8.05 1.78 9.40
C ARG A 1005 9.31 1.36 10.17
N ILE A 1006 9.62 2.01 11.29
CA ILE A 1006 10.75 1.61 12.15
C ILE A 1006 10.51 0.18 12.65
N GLY A 1007 11.54 -0.68 12.57
CA GLY A 1007 11.42 -2.10 12.91
C GLY A 1007 10.70 -2.94 11.84
N GLN A 1008 10.49 -2.42 10.62
CA GLN A 1008 9.98 -3.16 9.47
C GLN A 1008 11.03 -3.21 8.36
N VAL A 1009 11.45 -4.41 7.97
CA VAL A 1009 12.45 -4.64 6.91
C VAL A 1009 11.89 -5.57 5.83
N MET A 1010 12.43 -5.48 4.62
CA MET A 1010 12.15 -6.42 3.53
C MET A 1010 13.28 -7.45 3.46
N GLY A 1011 12.93 -8.74 3.52
CA GLY A 1011 13.87 -9.87 3.47
C GLY A 1011 13.75 -10.67 2.18
N ARG A 1012 14.87 -11.21 1.69
CA ARG A 1012 14.89 -12.22 0.63
C ARG A 1012 15.97 -13.26 0.92
N PHE A 1013 15.59 -14.54 0.89
CA PHE A 1013 16.46 -15.68 1.19
C PHE A 1013 16.34 -16.76 0.09
N PRO A 1014 16.66 -16.43 -1.17
CA PRO A 1014 16.12 -17.09 -2.37
C PRO A 1014 16.77 -18.44 -2.73
N TYR A 1015 17.60 -19.03 -1.86
CA TYR A 1015 18.23 -20.32 -2.14
C TYR A 1015 17.29 -21.50 -1.81
N SER A 1016 16.35 -21.78 -2.73
CA SER A 1016 15.48 -22.96 -2.66
C SER A 1016 15.38 -23.65 -4.03
N MET A 1017 15.04 -24.94 -3.98
CA MET A 1017 14.71 -25.74 -5.16
C MET A 1017 13.32 -25.40 -5.71
N ASP A 1018 12.41 -24.92 -4.85
CA ASP A 1018 11.14 -24.34 -5.30
C ASP A 1018 11.35 -22.87 -5.71
N ARG A 1019 10.65 -22.47 -6.76
CA ARG A 1019 10.56 -21.08 -7.23
C ARG A 1019 9.66 -20.25 -6.30
N LEU A 1020 8.66 -20.85 -5.67
CA LEU A 1020 7.70 -20.17 -4.79
C LEU A 1020 8.38 -19.53 -3.58
N ASP A 1021 9.45 -20.14 -3.06
CA ASP A 1021 10.29 -19.70 -1.94
C ASP A 1021 11.21 -18.48 -2.24
N GLN A 1022 11.30 -18.05 -3.49
CA GLN A 1022 12.35 -17.11 -3.93
C GLN A 1022 11.93 -15.64 -3.92
N ALA A 1023 10.68 -15.36 -3.54
CA ALA A 1023 10.12 -14.01 -3.50
C ALA A 1023 10.41 -13.32 -2.15
N PRO A 1024 10.44 -11.98 -2.14
CA PRO A 1024 10.68 -11.23 -0.91
C PRO A 1024 9.46 -11.20 0.02
N ILE A 1025 9.75 -11.02 1.31
CA ILE A 1025 8.78 -10.89 2.41
C ILE A 1025 9.04 -9.60 3.18
N VAL A 1026 8.03 -9.04 3.84
CA VAL A 1026 8.20 -7.94 4.81
C VAL A 1026 8.08 -8.53 6.21
N PHE A 1027 9.02 -8.20 7.10
CA PHE A 1027 9.09 -8.77 8.45
C PHE A 1027 9.62 -7.79 9.49
N GLN A 1028 9.30 -8.03 10.76
CA GLN A 1028 9.92 -7.37 11.90
C GLN A 1028 11.03 -8.26 12.45
N PRO A 1029 12.30 -7.81 12.48
CA PRO A 1029 13.39 -8.52 13.16
C PRO A 1029 13.12 -8.61 14.66
N LEU A 1030 13.40 -9.76 15.26
CA LEU A 1030 13.31 -9.91 16.72
C LEU A 1030 14.47 -9.16 17.39
N ILE A 1031 14.13 -8.16 18.22
CA ILE A 1031 15.10 -7.46 19.06
C ILE A 1031 15.67 -8.42 20.10
N LEU A 1032 17.00 -8.44 20.25
CA LEU A 1032 17.65 -9.08 21.38
C LEU A 1032 17.73 -8.08 22.54
N ASP A 1033 16.66 -8.01 23.33
CA ASP A 1033 16.56 -7.11 24.48
C ASP A 1033 17.39 -7.66 25.65
N VAL A 1034 18.64 -7.19 25.74
CA VAL A 1034 19.61 -7.55 26.78
C VAL A 1034 20.41 -6.31 27.19
N PRO A 1035 20.76 -6.15 28.48
CA PRO A 1035 21.53 -5.01 28.95
C PRO A 1035 22.95 -5.01 28.35
N GLU A 1036 23.47 -3.84 28.01
CA GLU A 1036 24.88 -3.66 27.69
C GLU A 1036 25.75 -3.92 28.94
N PRO A 1037 26.84 -4.69 28.83
CA PRO A 1037 27.76 -4.92 29.93
C PRO A 1037 28.60 -3.66 30.20
N SER A 1038 28.88 -3.43 31.49
CA SER A 1038 29.96 -2.52 31.91
C SER A 1038 31.33 -3.11 31.61
N ASP A 1039 32.36 -2.25 31.51
CA ASP A 1039 33.75 -2.69 31.34
C ASP A 1039 34.22 -3.60 32.50
N ALA A 1040 33.68 -3.43 33.71
CA ALA A 1040 33.93 -4.34 34.84
C ALA A 1040 33.37 -5.76 34.60
N GLU A 1041 32.21 -5.88 33.95
CA GLU A 1041 31.62 -7.17 33.58
C GLU A 1041 32.35 -7.82 32.40
N ILE A 1042 32.83 -7.03 31.44
CA ILE A 1042 33.72 -7.49 30.35
C ILE A 1042 34.99 -8.08 30.97
N ALA A 1043 35.69 -7.34 31.84
CA ALA A 1043 36.90 -7.81 32.51
C ALA A 1043 36.64 -9.07 33.37
N ALA A 1044 35.53 -9.10 34.11
CA ALA A 1044 35.14 -10.27 34.91
C ALA A 1044 34.82 -11.50 34.05
N ALA A 1045 34.24 -11.32 32.85
CA ALA A 1045 34.01 -12.39 31.90
C ALA A 1045 35.32 -12.91 31.30
N MET A 1046 36.22 -12.01 30.84
CA MET A 1046 37.47 -12.43 30.20
C MET A 1046 38.38 -13.19 31.18
N ASN A 1047 38.48 -12.73 32.43
CA ASN A 1047 39.24 -13.42 33.48
C ASN A 1047 38.74 -14.84 33.78
N ARG A 1048 37.44 -15.14 33.61
CA ARG A 1048 36.91 -16.50 33.79
C ARG A 1048 37.36 -17.45 32.68
N THR A 1049 37.56 -16.96 31.46
CA THR A 1049 38.01 -17.77 30.31
C THR A 1049 39.44 -18.29 30.45
N PHE A 1050 40.32 -17.57 31.15
CA PHE A 1050 41.71 -17.99 31.38
C PHE A 1050 41.91 -18.89 32.62
N GLY A 1051 40.86 -19.10 33.43
CA GLY A 1051 40.90 -19.89 34.66
C GLY A 1051 40.49 -21.36 34.53
N GLY A 1052 40.26 -21.87 33.32
CA GLY A 1052 39.77 -23.23 33.07
C GLY A 1052 40.71 -24.06 32.19
N ASN A 1053 41.08 -25.25 32.67
CA ASN A 1053 42.01 -26.21 32.05
C ASN A 1053 43.46 -25.71 31.94
N ALA A 1054 44.17 -25.75 33.07
CA ALA A 1054 45.54 -26.25 33.11
C ALA A 1054 45.53 -27.79 33.15
#